data_AF-A0A945S7J7-F1
#
_entry.id   AF-A0A945S7J7-F1
#
_cell.length_a   1.000
_cell.length_b   1.000
_cell.length_c   1.000
_cell.angle_alpha   90.00
_cell.angle_beta   90.00
_cell.angle_gamma   90.00
#
_symmetry.space_group_name_H-M   'P 1'
#
loop_
_entity.id
_entity.type
_entity.pdbx_description
1 polymer ?
#
loop_
_entity_poly.entity_id
_entity_poly.type
_entity_poly.pdbx_seq_one_letter_code
_entity_poly.pdbx_strand_id
1 'polypeptide(L)'
;MNAIFRSIALFACVVIGHSAPPVTAQPDVPEVANLDFDGTAVVDRAATPSRIAVAPPSAALMPRKGGKGGALTFDGRRDSLLLRPLAPLLRNALAGVFTLELEARIDTLPQDIPSYPYLVEALDEKGRTVLAIRGNKLGRFEVLFTDGEGAQTRSFLATWNHPTPTAIAIQRRRWTKLALTVDPGVAATLFVDGEIVGQTGLPHVLATIDALRFGGPPDQAWQLLHGALDSIRVHAGLTHDKDTSAQARATAAQRLREESRQRWAPTLRPEQPEWVTHHPRMILQAGRLAQVREALSKGRGPELVERLLDDCRRWADPESPDYYAPTAYELQQDRYVVMTPALLTLGALLGDEPAYARRAGEIAAAYAKQIGYHDLARSLAAPAYSAGTTMMMALVYDWGYAHIDPDHRESIREGLLEIAAGAYDMFENGGIIYEKWVPNWTAMAASTLGHACLAVIGETDAPVRKWLNLAKHVVLAQGHSAIDRAGAFHEGSHYFFYGDQHVIVFLEALRTATGEDLLRATNFARVPDYLCYMLAPWGREVFPLKYSAASAEPQNRHLFALYRDRIGSNTTEWLWQNLYPKDKFPPFCQLFGLPWYRPETERLRHPDLPLAKWFPGEGLVAFRTGWDAKAVAGTFHAHYARIVAHDQADRGQVTLYGYGGRWIVDSGGRNQRFSAHRDAHNLVIVDGITAQPNPLSKLNWHSDSFITDMCHSDAVATVSQADLTPSYRYLYNWQHEIYNSKSRPGEKDPFEWARRNVVFMRGKEAPPYLLIADDLRQDADQHEYTWHLHTGADNRVTVDGATALCHRPSTPKTDYLYHPLEPVGTPGPKPDTGGFAEYDVVLPTPGVYSLWGYGRAGNAVPGGMDSFHIQVAAGPRIVWSAGHSYDYKWSRVGKEAFELAAGTHTIRVTIREPEARVATFSLVPEGSTILAIPGHDASRNILIDAADPTRIQSPFTTGSEARRLAAEGFMHMQLLFPPQSDLHVTPFHPEAMSPHPRFEATQRTDRAQFLAWCYPRSPGMERPTVVALSDREWRIRWRRCEDHILLGGQGEIVSSEAGSDAELAVLRLRRGEVIAWVLVGGTFLDCRRDRLIQLEGGAGNAMFADGRLSISGRPVTSFTARPGGRLKYTVVHGTPVATHRSGPEWSPTAPLVPRPVLTW
;
A
#
# COMPACT_ATOMS: atom_id res chain seq x y z
N MET A 1 7.18 -45.08 -30.48
CA MET A 1 7.27 -43.60 -30.36
C MET A 1 8.67 -43.11 -29.97
N ASN A 2 9.37 -43.70 -28.99
CA ASN A 2 10.74 -43.31 -28.57
C ASN A 2 11.89 -43.52 -29.61
N ALA A 3 11.59 -43.61 -30.91
CA ALA A 3 12.56 -43.82 -31.99
C ALA A 3 12.58 -42.72 -33.05
N ILE A 4 11.59 -41.80 -33.06
CA ILE A 4 11.50 -40.70 -34.05
C ILE A 4 12.15 -39.41 -33.52
N PHE A 5 12.29 -39.25 -32.20
CA PHE A 5 12.94 -38.10 -31.57
C PHE A 5 14.48 -38.17 -31.49
N ARG A 6 15.12 -39.25 -31.98
CA ARG A 6 16.58 -39.45 -31.88
C ARG A 6 17.38 -39.12 -33.14
N SER A 7 16.74 -38.61 -34.20
CA SER A 7 17.38 -38.51 -35.54
C SER A 7 17.65 -37.09 -36.05
N ILE A 8 17.39 -36.03 -35.28
CA ILE A 8 17.72 -34.64 -35.67
C ILE A 8 18.42 -33.90 -34.51
N ALA A 9 19.35 -34.60 -33.84
CA ALA A 9 20.22 -34.01 -32.82
C ALA A 9 21.50 -34.85 -32.62
N LEU A 10 22.46 -34.79 -33.55
CA LEU A 10 23.91 -34.66 -33.26
C LEU A 10 24.75 -34.62 -34.56
N PHE A 11 25.18 -33.42 -34.94
CA PHE A 11 26.45 -33.13 -35.63
C PHE A 11 26.58 -31.61 -35.70
N ALA A 12 27.50 -30.89 -35.11
CA ALA A 12 28.48 -31.09 -34.04
C ALA A 12 28.97 -29.65 -33.73
N CYS A 13 29.44 -29.36 -32.51
CA CYS A 13 29.89 -28.01 -32.17
C CYS A 13 31.24 -27.66 -32.83
N VAL A 14 31.47 -26.38 -33.15
CA VAL A 14 32.62 -25.57 -32.67
C VAL A 14 32.55 -24.13 -33.19
N VAL A 15 32.91 -23.22 -32.28
CA VAL A 15 33.18 -21.77 -32.40
C VAL A 15 33.72 -21.29 -33.76
N ILE A 16 33.10 -20.25 -34.31
CA ILE A 16 33.73 -18.96 -34.70
C ILE A 16 32.61 -17.90 -34.62
N GLY A 17 32.87 -16.79 -33.93
CA GLY A 17 31.87 -15.75 -33.72
C GLY A 17 31.53 -15.01 -35.02
N HIS A 18 30.24 -14.83 -35.29
CA HIS A 18 29.74 -13.81 -36.20
C HIS A 18 28.65 -13.03 -35.47
N SER A 19 28.86 -11.72 -35.33
CA SER A 19 27.80 -10.76 -35.04
C SER A 19 26.67 -10.96 -36.05
N ALA A 20 25.46 -11.28 -35.58
CA ALA A 20 24.29 -11.24 -36.44
C ALA A 20 24.15 -9.81 -37.00
N PRO A 21 24.05 -9.63 -38.33
CA PRO A 21 23.78 -8.31 -38.88
C PRO A 21 22.42 -7.82 -38.38
N PRO A 22 22.19 -6.49 -38.30
CA PRO A 22 20.85 -5.98 -38.04
C PRO A 22 19.90 -6.57 -39.09
N VAL A 23 18.81 -7.18 -38.64
CA VAL A 23 17.77 -7.71 -39.54
C VAL A 23 17.32 -6.55 -40.42
N THR A 24 17.40 -6.78 -41.72
CA THR A 24 17.31 -5.76 -42.76
C THR A 24 15.98 -5.01 -42.71
N ALA A 25 16.04 -3.77 -43.15
CA ALA A 25 14.92 -2.87 -43.38
C ALA A 25 13.70 -3.56 -44.02
N GLN A 26 12.51 -3.05 -43.69
CA GLN A 26 11.37 -3.10 -44.60
C GLN A 26 11.80 -2.61 -46.01
N PRO A 27 11.12 -3.02 -47.09
CA PRO A 27 11.37 -2.42 -48.41
C PRO A 27 11.31 -0.89 -48.32
N ASP A 28 12.10 -0.18 -49.15
CA ASP A 28 12.26 1.29 -49.13
C ASP A 28 10.94 2.04 -49.38
N VAL A 29 10.09 2.13 -48.35
CA VAL A 29 8.92 3.00 -48.31
C VAL A 29 9.38 4.39 -47.89
N PRO A 30 9.18 5.44 -48.70
CA PRO A 30 9.75 6.75 -48.41
C PRO A 30 9.08 7.40 -47.19
N GLU A 31 9.84 7.49 -46.09
CA GLU A 31 9.56 8.37 -44.95
C GLU A 31 9.59 9.82 -45.47
N VAL A 32 8.43 10.46 -45.59
CA VAL A 32 8.30 11.79 -46.19
C VAL A 32 8.46 12.93 -45.16
N ALA A 33 8.22 12.65 -43.87
CA ALA A 33 8.50 13.57 -42.78
C ALA A 33 8.73 12.83 -41.45
N ASN A 34 9.72 13.28 -40.68
CA ASN A 34 10.00 12.84 -39.31
C ASN A 34 10.38 14.03 -38.41
N LEU A 35 9.78 14.03 -37.21
CA LEU A 35 10.02 14.97 -36.10
C LEU A 35 10.36 14.15 -34.84
N ASP A 36 11.62 14.21 -34.40
CA ASP A 36 12.07 13.59 -33.16
C ASP A 36 12.24 14.64 -32.05
N PHE A 37 11.61 14.39 -30.90
CA PHE A 37 11.65 15.22 -29.70
C PHE A 37 12.58 14.54 -28.68
N ASP A 38 13.69 15.16 -28.29
CA ASP A 38 14.60 14.56 -27.33
C ASP A 38 13.99 14.64 -25.92
N GLY A 39 13.60 13.49 -25.36
CA GLY A 39 12.95 13.35 -24.05
C GLY A 39 13.74 13.84 -22.82
N THR A 40 14.82 14.59 -23.03
CA THR A 40 15.62 15.29 -22.02
C THR A 40 15.42 16.82 -22.01
N ALA A 41 14.77 17.40 -23.02
CA ALA A 41 14.53 18.84 -23.07
C ALA A 41 13.39 19.26 -22.13
N VAL A 42 13.74 19.89 -21.00
CA VAL A 42 12.85 20.89 -20.41
C VAL A 42 12.65 21.95 -21.49
N VAL A 43 11.42 22.10 -22.00
CA VAL A 43 11.07 23.20 -22.89
C VAL A 43 11.05 24.49 -22.06
N ASP A 44 12.24 25.02 -21.82
CA ASP A 44 12.40 26.46 -21.63
C ASP A 44 11.83 27.15 -22.88
N ARG A 45 11.27 28.36 -22.71
CA ARG A 45 10.31 29.02 -23.60
C ARG A 45 10.85 29.37 -25.00
N ALA A 46 12.00 28.85 -25.42
CA ALA A 46 12.70 29.15 -26.66
C ALA A 46 13.27 27.92 -27.42
N ALA A 47 13.07 26.67 -26.96
CA ALA A 47 13.62 25.48 -27.61
C ALA A 47 12.78 24.99 -28.81
N THR A 48 13.46 24.64 -29.90
CA THR A 48 12.91 24.08 -31.16
C THR A 48 13.18 22.55 -31.19
N PRO A 49 12.40 21.71 -31.91
CA PRO A 49 12.67 20.27 -32.00
C PRO A 49 14.12 19.92 -32.32
N SER A 50 14.62 18.86 -31.69
CA SER A 50 16.05 18.46 -31.71
C SER A 50 16.55 18.06 -33.11
N ARG A 51 15.68 17.43 -33.91
CA ARG A 51 15.89 17.16 -35.34
C ARG A 51 14.57 17.27 -36.11
N ILE A 52 14.68 17.78 -37.33
CA ILE A 52 13.61 17.80 -38.33
C ILE A 52 14.19 17.24 -39.62
N ALA A 53 13.65 16.11 -40.08
CA ALA A 53 14.03 15.51 -41.36
C ALA A 53 12.78 15.42 -42.26
N VAL A 54 12.78 16.19 -43.33
CA VAL A 54 11.87 16.01 -44.47
C VAL A 54 12.72 15.45 -45.59
N ALA A 55 12.31 14.33 -46.21
CA ALA A 55 13.08 13.73 -47.29
C ALA A 55 13.36 14.76 -48.41
N PRO A 56 14.60 14.91 -48.89
CA PRO A 56 14.99 16.07 -49.67
C PRO A 56 14.57 15.98 -51.14
N PRO A 57 13.90 17.03 -51.64
CA PRO A 57 14.18 17.57 -52.97
C PRO A 57 14.79 18.97 -52.79
N SER A 58 16.11 19.07 -52.92
CA SER A 58 16.89 20.31 -53.08
C SER A 58 16.36 21.61 -52.41
N ALA A 59 17.03 22.01 -51.32
CA ALA A 59 17.05 23.33 -50.66
C ALA A 59 16.28 23.50 -49.32
N ALA A 60 17.07 23.57 -48.26
CA ALA A 60 16.95 24.48 -47.10
C ALA A 60 15.60 24.58 -46.35
N LEU A 61 15.35 23.63 -45.44
CA LEU A 61 14.54 23.83 -44.24
C LEU A 61 15.43 23.89 -42.98
N MET A 62 16.09 25.03 -42.76
CA MET A 62 16.60 25.41 -41.44
C MET A 62 16.13 26.84 -41.09
N PRO A 63 15.64 27.08 -39.86
CA PRO A 63 15.21 28.40 -39.45
C PRO A 63 16.41 29.34 -39.28
N ARG A 64 16.60 30.28 -40.22
CA ARG A 64 17.49 31.43 -39.99
C ARG A 64 16.91 32.29 -38.88
N LYS A 65 17.67 32.52 -37.80
CA LYS A 65 17.33 33.45 -36.71
C LYS A 65 16.86 34.80 -37.31
N GLY A 66 15.59 35.14 -37.11
CA GLY A 66 15.02 36.45 -37.47
C GLY A 66 14.14 36.51 -38.72
N GLY A 67 13.97 35.43 -39.50
CA GLY A 67 13.13 35.45 -40.71
C GLY A 67 11.68 34.97 -40.46
N LYS A 68 10.67 35.80 -40.80
CA LYS A 68 9.23 35.43 -40.80
C LYS A 68 8.83 34.53 -42.00
N GLY A 69 9.56 33.42 -42.23
CA GLY A 69 9.40 32.62 -43.45
C GLY A 69 9.88 31.18 -43.37
N GLY A 70 9.70 30.52 -42.21
CA GLY A 70 9.93 29.07 -42.05
C GLY A 70 8.61 28.31 -41.96
N ALA A 71 8.57 27.08 -42.48
CA ALA A 71 7.37 26.23 -42.49
C ALA A 71 6.93 25.69 -41.11
N LEU A 72 7.71 25.95 -40.06
CA LEU A 72 7.27 25.82 -38.67
C LEU A 72 6.97 27.20 -38.11
N THR A 73 5.76 27.37 -37.57
CA THR A 73 5.41 28.51 -36.74
C THR A 73 4.80 28.05 -35.42
N PHE A 74 5.19 28.68 -34.33
CA PHE A 74 4.40 28.65 -33.10
C PHE A 74 3.28 29.67 -33.25
N ASP A 75 2.07 29.34 -32.78
CA ASP A 75 0.82 30.10 -32.92
C ASP A 75 0.76 31.51 -32.28
N GLY A 76 1.90 32.02 -31.81
CA GLY A 76 2.02 33.31 -31.13
C GLY A 76 1.86 33.25 -29.61
N ARG A 77 1.35 32.14 -29.04
CA ARG A 77 1.32 31.90 -27.58
C ARG A 77 2.37 30.89 -27.10
N ARG A 78 2.98 30.14 -28.02
CA ARG A 78 4.01 29.09 -27.81
C ARG A 78 3.44 27.77 -27.29
N ASP A 79 2.13 27.61 -27.44
CA ASP A 79 1.35 26.52 -26.85
C ASP A 79 0.96 25.44 -27.89
N SER A 80 1.15 25.68 -29.18
CA SER A 80 1.03 24.64 -30.21
C SER A 80 2.10 24.76 -31.29
N LEU A 81 2.48 23.63 -31.88
CA LEU A 81 3.39 23.55 -33.01
C LEU A 81 2.57 23.47 -34.31
N LEU A 82 2.75 24.41 -35.24
CA LEU A 82 2.02 24.43 -36.51
C LEU A 82 2.98 24.26 -37.70
N LEU A 83 2.81 23.17 -38.45
CA LEU A 83 3.42 22.95 -39.76
C LEU A 83 2.53 23.57 -40.85
N ARG A 84 2.95 24.69 -41.44
CA ARG A 84 2.22 25.36 -42.53
C ARG A 84 3.13 26.24 -43.40
N PRO A 85 2.94 26.29 -44.73
CA PRO A 85 2.15 25.34 -45.53
C PRO A 85 2.87 23.99 -45.60
N LEU A 86 2.12 22.89 -45.73
CA LEU A 86 2.74 21.58 -45.96
C LEU A 86 3.50 21.57 -47.30
N ALA A 87 4.73 21.06 -47.27
CA ALA A 87 5.56 20.89 -48.46
C ALA A 87 4.85 20.00 -49.50
N PRO A 88 5.04 20.22 -50.82
CA PRO A 88 4.31 19.49 -51.86
C PRO A 88 4.40 17.96 -51.74
N LEU A 89 5.55 17.41 -51.34
CA LEU A 89 5.69 15.96 -51.08
C LEU A 89 4.79 15.47 -49.96
N LEU A 90 4.71 16.20 -48.85
CA LEU A 90 3.88 15.84 -47.70
C LEU A 90 2.39 16.01 -48.01
N ARG A 91 2.02 17.06 -48.77
CA ARG A 91 0.65 17.23 -49.28
C ARG A 91 0.25 16.07 -50.21
N ASN A 92 1.13 15.68 -51.12
CA ASN A 92 0.89 14.56 -52.04
C ASN A 92 0.81 13.21 -51.30
N ALA A 93 1.61 13.00 -50.26
CA ALA A 93 1.54 11.81 -49.41
C ALA A 93 0.21 11.72 -48.66
N LEU A 94 -0.23 12.82 -48.02
CA LEU A 94 -1.51 12.89 -47.30
C LEU A 94 -2.76 12.81 -48.22
N ALA A 95 -2.59 13.06 -49.52
CA ALA A 95 -3.62 12.87 -50.54
C ALA A 95 -3.70 11.43 -51.09
N GLY A 96 -2.68 10.60 -50.84
CA GLY A 96 -2.62 9.19 -51.21
C GLY A 96 -2.85 8.26 -50.01
N VAL A 97 -2.44 7.00 -50.15
CA VAL A 97 -2.34 6.09 -48.99
C VAL A 97 -1.18 6.55 -48.11
N PHE A 98 -1.39 6.72 -46.81
CA PHE A 98 -0.34 7.08 -45.86
C PHE A 98 -0.53 6.46 -44.49
N THR A 99 0.52 6.43 -43.68
CA THR A 99 0.42 6.22 -42.24
C THR A 99 1.05 7.38 -41.48
N LEU A 100 0.29 7.94 -40.53
CA LEU A 100 0.78 8.85 -39.50
C LEU A 100 1.11 8.05 -38.24
N GLU A 101 2.38 7.99 -37.85
CA GLU A 101 2.83 7.39 -36.60
C GLU A 101 3.10 8.47 -35.54
N LEU A 102 2.73 8.18 -34.29
CA LEU A 102 3.02 9.00 -33.12
C LEU A 102 3.50 8.08 -31.99
N GLU A 103 4.60 8.45 -31.33
CA GLU A 103 5.03 7.81 -30.08
C GLU A 103 4.68 8.74 -28.90
N ALA A 104 3.69 8.35 -28.08
CA ALA A 104 3.10 9.23 -27.06
C ALA A 104 3.15 8.65 -25.63
N ARG A 105 3.58 9.44 -24.63
CA ARG A 105 3.73 9.01 -23.24
C ARG A 105 2.41 9.16 -22.48
N ILE A 106 1.73 8.05 -22.24
CA ILE A 106 0.40 8.08 -21.61
C ILE A 106 0.44 8.62 -20.17
N ASP A 107 1.50 8.36 -19.39
CA ASP A 107 1.53 8.74 -17.97
C ASP A 107 1.72 10.24 -17.69
N THR A 108 2.07 11.03 -18.71
CA THR A 108 2.14 12.50 -18.66
C THR A 108 0.86 13.18 -19.18
N LEU A 109 -0.09 12.44 -19.75
CA LEU A 109 -1.38 12.99 -20.16
C LEU A 109 -2.28 13.29 -18.93
N PRO A 110 -3.24 14.23 -19.05
CA PRO A 110 -4.23 14.52 -18.01
C PRO A 110 -5.23 13.36 -17.80
N GLN A 111 -5.77 13.28 -16.58
CA GLN A 111 -6.67 12.21 -16.12
C GLN A 111 -8.14 12.45 -16.48
N ASP A 112 -8.53 13.70 -16.75
CA ASP A 112 -9.92 14.11 -16.90
C ASP A 112 -10.52 13.81 -18.29
N ILE A 113 -11.73 13.26 -18.27
CA ILE A 113 -12.50 12.84 -19.45
C ILE A 113 -13.21 13.98 -20.22
N PRO A 114 -13.62 15.14 -19.65
CA PRO A 114 -14.38 16.15 -20.40
C PRO A 114 -13.62 16.83 -21.55
N SER A 115 -12.29 16.81 -21.52
CA SER A 115 -11.44 17.50 -22.51
C SER A 115 -10.21 16.67 -22.82
N TYR A 116 -10.33 15.72 -23.75
CA TYR A 116 -9.16 15.01 -24.29
C TYR A 116 -8.23 16.03 -24.99
N PRO A 117 -6.97 16.22 -24.54
CA PRO A 117 -6.04 17.08 -25.26
C PRO A 117 -5.77 16.52 -26.67
N TYR A 118 -5.66 17.42 -27.63
CA TYR A 118 -5.26 17.08 -28.99
C TYR A 118 -3.78 16.71 -29.02
N LEU A 119 -3.50 15.49 -29.51
CA LEU A 119 -2.15 15.03 -29.81
C LEU A 119 -1.74 15.54 -31.21
N VAL A 120 -2.64 15.42 -32.19
CA VAL A 120 -2.52 15.93 -33.56
C VAL A 120 -3.84 16.51 -34.03
N GLU A 121 -3.78 17.56 -34.83
CA GLU A 121 -4.92 18.14 -35.54
C GLU A 121 -4.49 18.49 -36.98
N ALA A 122 -5.22 18.02 -37.99
CA ALA A 122 -5.04 18.45 -39.37
C ALA A 122 -6.08 19.53 -39.72
N LEU A 123 -5.61 20.58 -40.39
CA LEU A 123 -6.40 21.76 -40.73
C LEU A 123 -6.46 21.95 -42.24
N ASP A 124 -7.59 22.46 -42.74
CA ASP A 124 -7.75 22.88 -44.13
C ASP A 124 -7.11 24.25 -44.41
N GLU A 125 -7.17 24.70 -45.68
CA GLU A 125 -6.66 26.02 -46.11
C GLU A 125 -7.31 27.21 -45.36
N LYS A 126 -8.53 27.04 -44.86
CA LYS A 126 -9.25 28.04 -44.04
C LYS A 126 -8.91 27.95 -42.55
N GLY A 127 -8.04 27.01 -42.15
CA GLY A 127 -7.63 26.78 -40.76
C GLY A 127 -8.64 26.00 -39.92
N ARG A 128 -9.59 25.31 -40.58
CA ARG A 128 -10.67 24.54 -39.95
C ARG A 128 -10.22 23.10 -39.77
N THR A 129 -10.53 22.48 -38.63
CA THR A 129 -10.21 21.08 -38.36
C THR A 129 -10.87 20.16 -39.39
N VAL A 130 -10.13 19.17 -39.89
CA VAL A 130 -10.63 18.11 -40.79
C VAL A 130 -10.31 16.70 -40.28
N LEU A 131 -9.23 16.57 -39.48
CA LEU A 131 -8.86 15.39 -38.73
C LEU A 131 -8.35 15.83 -37.36
N ALA A 132 -8.67 15.13 -36.28
CA ALA A 132 -7.98 15.29 -35.00
C ALA A 132 -7.76 13.94 -34.32
N ILE A 133 -6.61 13.78 -33.66
CA ILE A 133 -6.28 12.66 -32.76
C ILE A 133 -6.13 13.24 -31.35
N ARG A 134 -6.92 12.73 -30.41
CA ARG A 134 -6.92 13.14 -29.00
C ARG A 134 -6.67 11.94 -28.10
N GLY A 135 -6.15 12.13 -26.89
CA GLY A 135 -5.96 11.03 -25.94
C GLY A 135 -5.78 11.46 -24.50
N ASN A 136 -5.98 10.54 -23.55
CA ASN A 136 -5.82 10.83 -22.11
C ASN A 136 -5.01 9.76 -21.36
N LYS A 137 -4.74 10.00 -20.07
CA LYS A 137 -3.93 9.13 -19.18
C LYS A 137 -4.48 7.70 -19.00
N LEU A 138 -5.72 7.46 -19.41
CA LEU A 138 -6.41 6.18 -19.30
C LEU A 138 -6.27 5.34 -20.58
N GLY A 139 -5.48 5.81 -21.58
CA GLY A 139 -5.29 5.13 -22.85
C GLY A 139 -6.52 5.17 -23.78
N ARG A 140 -7.49 6.05 -23.49
CA ARG A 140 -8.59 6.33 -24.42
C ARG A 140 -8.08 7.28 -25.48
N PHE A 141 -8.19 6.86 -26.74
CA PHE A 141 -7.88 7.68 -27.91
C PHE A 141 -9.16 7.94 -28.70
N GLU A 142 -9.37 9.19 -29.08
CA GLU A 142 -10.44 9.63 -29.96
C GLU A 142 -9.81 10.11 -31.26
N VAL A 143 -10.34 9.67 -32.40
CA VAL A 143 -10.03 10.25 -33.71
C VAL A 143 -11.30 10.83 -34.31
N LEU A 144 -11.23 12.08 -34.75
CA LEU A 144 -12.37 12.85 -35.25
C LEU A 144 -12.17 13.20 -36.71
N PHE A 145 -13.23 13.04 -37.50
CA PHE A 145 -13.36 13.66 -38.81
C PHE A 145 -14.48 14.71 -38.79
N THR A 146 -14.20 15.81 -39.47
CA THR A 146 -15.09 16.97 -39.60
C THR A 146 -15.17 17.36 -41.08
N ASP A 147 -16.31 17.86 -41.51
CA ASP A 147 -16.55 18.29 -42.90
C ASP A 147 -15.94 19.66 -43.26
N GLY A 148 -15.17 20.23 -42.33
CA GLY A 148 -14.64 21.58 -42.39
C GLY A 148 -15.64 22.65 -41.95
N GLU A 149 -16.96 22.43 -41.92
CA GLU A 149 -17.93 23.41 -41.39
C GLU A 149 -18.11 23.31 -39.87
N GLY A 150 -17.45 22.33 -39.24
CA GLY A 150 -17.44 22.13 -37.79
C GLY A 150 -18.48 21.11 -37.31
N ALA A 151 -19.29 20.56 -38.21
CA ALA A 151 -20.12 19.41 -37.90
C ALA A 151 -19.21 18.16 -37.77
N GLN A 152 -19.30 17.50 -36.61
CA GLN A 152 -18.66 16.20 -36.42
C GLN A 152 -19.33 15.19 -37.34
N THR A 153 -18.62 14.71 -38.36
CA THR A 153 -19.17 13.73 -39.30
C THR A 153 -19.01 12.31 -38.77
N ARG A 154 -17.86 11.96 -38.17
CA ARG A 154 -17.64 10.68 -37.44
C ARG A 154 -16.59 10.84 -36.34
N SER A 155 -16.82 10.18 -35.19
CA SER A 155 -15.84 9.98 -34.11
C SER A 155 -15.50 8.49 -33.96
N PHE A 156 -14.22 8.18 -33.80
CA PHE A 156 -13.77 6.92 -33.22
C PHE A 156 -13.85 7.01 -31.69
N LEU A 157 -14.99 6.64 -31.12
CA LEU A 157 -15.03 6.26 -29.70
C LEU A 157 -14.51 4.84 -29.53
N ALA A 158 -13.19 4.70 -29.37
CA ALA A 158 -12.56 3.47 -28.91
C ALA A 158 -12.86 3.26 -27.40
N THR A 159 -14.13 2.99 -27.05
CA THR A 159 -14.45 2.39 -25.75
C THR A 159 -13.90 0.98 -25.73
N TRP A 160 -12.73 0.80 -25.08
CA TRP A 160 -12.16 -0.49 -24.73
C TRP A 160 -13.10 -1.24 -23.76
N ASN A 161 -14.14 -1.86 -24.31
CA ASN A 161 -15.12 -2.68 -23.57
C ASN A 161 -14.88 -4.19 -23.75
N HIS A 162 -13.78 -4.60 -24.41
CA HIS A 162 -13.41 -6.01 -24.58
C HIS A 162 -11.96 -6.26 -24.14
N PRO A 163 -11.71 -7.32 -23.33
CA PRO A 163 -10.40 -7.60 -22.77
C PRO A 163 -9.51 -8.36 -23.76
N THR A 164 -8.77 -7.64 -24.60
CA THR A 164 -7.59 -8.23 -25.27
C THR A 164 -6.36 -8.15 -24.36
N PRO A 165 -5.40 -9.10 -24.44
CA PRO A 165 -4.18 -9.12 -23.61
C PRO A 165 -3.29 -7.86 -23.73
N THR A 166 -3.57 -6.99 -24.70
CA THR A 166 -2.90 -5.72 -24.96
C THR A 166 -3.25 -4.65 -23.90
N ALA A 167 -4.39 -4.78 -23.20
CA ALA A 167 -4.78 -3.88 -22.10
C ALA A 167 -3.72 -3.80 -20.98
N ILE A 168 -3.00 -4.90 -20.73
CA ILE A 168 -1.99 -5.02 -19.67
C ILE A 168 -0.72 -4.20 -19.99
N ALA A 169 -0.50 -3.79 -21.24
CA ALA A 169 0.65 -2.98 -21.62
C ALA A 169 0.51 -1.50 -21.22
N ILE A 170 -0.71 -0.95 -21.25
CA ILE A 170 -0.98 0.50 -21.25
C ILE A 170 -0.63 1.18 -19.91
N GLN A 171 -0.79 0.50 -18.77
CA GLN A 171 -0.56 1.13 -17.45
C GLN A 171 0.91 1.38 -17.10
N ARG A 172 1.88 0.75 -17.79
CA ARG A 172 3.23 0.49 -17.25
C ARG A 172 4.30 1.56 -17.53
N ARG A 173 3.91 2.84 -17.70
CA ARG A 173 4.77 3.95 -18.22
C ARG A 173 5.24 3.67 -19.66
N ARG A 174 4.30 3.31 -20.53
CA ARG A 174 4.64 3.09 -21.93
C ARG A 174 4.40 4.37 -22.74
N TRP A 175 5.41 4.68 -23.54
CA TRP A 175 5.20 5.23 -24.86
C TRP A 175 4.28 4.29 -25.62
N THR A 176 3.18 4.80 -26.13
CA THR A 176 2.27 4.09 -27.02
C THR A 176 2.52 4.53 -28.44
N LYS A 177 2.74 3.56 -29.33
CA LYS A 177 2.80 3.80 -30.76
C LYS A 177 1.37 3.83 -31.31
N LEU A 178 0.89 5.03 -31.58
CA LEU A 178 -0.30 5.25 -32.39
C LEU A 178 0.13 5.20 -33.86
N ALA A 179 -0.58 4.44 -34.70
CA ALA A 179 -0.45 4.55 -36.14
C ALA A 179 -1.85 4.73 -36.75
N LEU A 180 -2.09 5.85 -37.41
CA LEU A 180 -3.29 6.08 -38.20
C LEU A 180 -2.94 5.83 -39.67
N THR A 181 -3.27 4.65 -40.17
CA THR A 181 -3.22 4.35 -41.59
C THR A 181 -4.47 4.91 -42.25
N VAL A 182 -4.30 5.62 -43.35
CA VAL A 182 -5.36 6.22 -44.17
C VAL A 182 -5.19 5.71 -45.59
N ASP A 183 -6.18 4.98 -46.09
CA ASP A 183 -6.34 4.64 -47.50
C ASP A 183 -7.57 5.38 -48.04
N PRO A 184 -7.39 6.45 -48.85
CA PRO A 184 -8.50 7.23 -49.43
C PRO A 184 -9.53 6.42 -50.21
N GLY A 185 -9.18 5.25 -50.73
CA GLY A 185 -10.09 4.36 -51.46
C GLY A 185 -10.85 3.37 -50.57
N VAL A 186 -10.45 3.20 -49.31
CA VAL A 186 -10.93 2.12 -48.44
C VAL A 186 -11.39 2.64 -47.07
N ALA A 187 -10.46 3.08 -46.21
CA ALA A 187 -10.73 3.42 -44.81
C ALA A 187 -9.58 4.16 -44.14
N ALA A 188 -9.88 4.81 -43.01
CA ALA A 188 -8.89 5.06 -41.97
C ALA A 188 -8.94 3.94 -40.92
N THR A 189 -7.78 3.43 -40.52
CA THR A 189 -7.60 2.40 -39.50
C THR A 189 -6.64 2.93 -38.44
N LEU A 190 -7.09 2.98 -37.18
CA LEU A 190 -6.25 3.35 -36.04
C LEU A 190 -5.68 2.09 -35.39
N PHE A 191 -4.36 2.05 -35.27
CA PHE A 191 -3.60 1.06 -34.52
C PHE A 191 -3.08 1.68 -33.23
N VAL A 192 -3.16 0.95 -32.11
CA VAL A 192 -2.62 1.34 -30.80
C VAL A 192 -1.75 0.21 -30.29
N ASP A 193 -0.44 0.46 -30.18
CA ASP A 193 0.58 -0.57 -29.88
C ASP A 193 0.45 -1.84 -30.75
N GLY A 194 -0.06 -1.63 -31.95
CA GLY A 194 -0.21 -2.62 -33.00
C GLY A 194 -1.55 -3.38 -33.09
N GLU A 195 -2.49 -3.11 -32.19
CA GLU A 195 -3.86 -3.65 -32.33
C GLU A 195 -4.74 -2.67 -33.11
N ILE A 196 -5.56 -3.17 -34.03
CA ILE A 196 -6.62 -2.37 -34.65
C ILE A 196 -7.64 -2.03 -33.57
N VAL A 197 -7.73 -0.76 -33.18
CA VAL A 197 -8.73 -0.27 -32.20
C VAL A 197 -9.96 0.32 -32.88
N GLY A 198 -9.91 0.57 -34.18
CA GLY A 198 -11.07 0.99 -34.97
C GLY A 198 -10.73 1.17 -36.45
N GLN A 199 -11.77 1.06 -37.28
CA GLN A 199 -11.72 1.34 -38.72
C GLN A 199 -12.99 2.08 -39.14
N THR A 200 -12.88 3.09 -40.01
CA THR A 200 -14.03 3.79 -40.62
C THR A 200 -13.78 4.15 -42.07
N GLY A 201 -14.83 4.10 -42.90
CA GLY A 201 -14.84 4.73 -44.21
C GLY A 201 -14.62 6.25 -44.10
N LEU A 202 -13.89 6.81 -45.05
CA LEU A 202 -13.38 8.18 -45.03
C LEU A 202 -14.36 9.21 -45.61
N PRO A 203 -14.38 10.44 -45.09
CA PRO A 203 -14.89 11.59 -45.82
C PRO A 203 -13.85 12.07 -46.86
N HIS A 204 -14.33 12.58 -47.99
CA HIS A 204 -13.53 13.14 -49.10
C HIS A 204 -12.68 14.38 -48.73
N VAL A 205 -12.75 14.81 -47.47
CA VAL A 205 -12.23 16.08 -46.96
C VAL A 205 -10.73 16.02 -46.63
N LEU A 206 -10.13 14.82 -46.52
CA LEU A 206 -8.68 14.68 -46.29
C LEU A 206 -7.81 15.24 -47.44
N ALA A 207 -8.35 15.35 -48.66
CA ALA A 207 -7.69 16.02 -49.77
C ALA A 207 -7.50 17.55 -49.57
N THR A 208 -8.10 18.13 -48.51
CA THR A 208 -8.06 19.57 -48.22
C THR A 208 -7.02 19.98 -47.16
N ILE A 209 -6.26 19.03 -46.59
CA ILE A 209 -5.27 19.31 -45.53
C ILE A 209 -4.17 20.26 -46.04
N ASP A 210 -4.04 21.42 -45.38
CA ASP A 210 -3.04 22.45 -45.66
C ASP A 210 -2.01 22.64 -44.52
N ALA A 211 -2.35 22.18 -43.31
CA ALA A 211 -1.50 22.26 -42.13
C ALA A 211 -1.71 21.10 -41.14
N LEU A 212 -0.69 20.83 -40.33
CA LEU A 212 -0.76 19.96 -39.16
C LEU A 212 -0.39 20.78 -37.91
N ARG A 213 -1.24 20.72 -36.88
CA ARG A 213 -1.04 21.29 -35.55
C ARG A 213 -0.80 20.16 -34.53
N PHE A 214 0.11 20.38 -33.60
CA PHE A 214 0.42 19.49 -32.48
C PHE A 214 0.22 20.26 -31.18
N GLY A 215 -0.57 19.70 -30.26
CA GLY A 215 -1.16 20.43 -29.14
C GLY A 215 -2.52 21.06 -29.49
N GLY A 216 -3.40 21.16 -28.50
CA GLY A 216 -4.78 21.64 -28.67
C GLY A 216 -4.93 23.15 -28.82
N PRO A 217 -6.18 23.64 -28.97
CA PRO A 217 -6.46 25.06 -29.09
C PRO A 217 -6.09 25.85 -27.81
N PRO A 218 -5.78 27.16 -27.90
CA PRO A 218 -5.12 27.92 -26.82
C PRO A 218 -5.91 28.08 -25.51
N ASP A 219 -7.20 27.77 -25.51
CA ASP A 219 -8.09 27.74 -24.35
C ASP A 219 -8.04 26.40 -23.60
N GLN A 220 -7.70 25.31 -24.28
CA GLN A 220 -7.48 23.97 -23.72
C GLN A 220 -6.00 23.64 -23.48
N ALA A 221 -5.08 24.42 -24.05
CA ALA A 221 -3.64 24.16 -24.05
C ALA A 221 -2.91 24.39 -22.71
N TRP A 222 -3.58 24.79 -21.62
CA TRP A 222 -2.96 24.88 -20.28
C TRP A 222 -2.45 23.54 -19.71
N GLN A 223 -2.70 22.41 -20.39
CA GLN A 223 -2.29 21.05 -20.00
C GLN A 223 -1.23 20.43 -20.94
N LEU A 224 -0.44 21.23 -21.64
CA LEU A 224 0.46 20.77 -22.70
C LEU A 224 1.50 19.72 -22.30
N LEU A 225 1.47 18.63 -23.06
CA LEU A 225 2.53 17.92 -23.82
C LEU A 225 4.01 17.87 -23.36
N HIS A 226 4.42 18.48 -22.24
CA HIS A 226 5.78 18.43 -21.72
C HIS A 226 6.22 16.98 -21.46
N GLY A 227 7.01 16.42 -22.38
CA GLY A 227 7.47 15.04 -22.34
C GLY A 227 6.41 13.99 -22.69
N ALA A 228 5.37 14.36 -23.44
CA ALA A 228 4.27 13.46 -23.81
C ALA A 228 4.30 12.95 -25.26
N LEU A 229 5.20 13.46 -26.12
CA LEU A 229 5.44 12.98 -27.50
C LEU A 229 6.96 12.82 -27.70
N ASP A 230 7.39 11.65 -28.21
CA ASP A 230 8.79 11.28 -28.45
C ASP A 230 9.12 11.45 -29.95
N SER A 231 8.25 10.95 -30.83
CA SER A 231 8.42 11.07 -32.28
C SER A 231 7.09 11.13 -33.03
N ILE A 232 7.13 11.76 -34.22
CA ILE A 232 6.01 11.81 -35.16
C ILE A 232 6.54 11.58 -36.57
N ARG A 233 5.96 10.61 -37.29
CA ARG A 233 6.42 10.20 -38.62
C ARG A 233 5.26 10.10 -39.60
N VAL A 234 5.51 10.45 -40.86
CA VAL A 234 4.56 10.27 -41.96
C VAL A 234 5.21 9.43 -43.05
N HIS A 235 4.58 8.28 -43.34
CA HIS A 235 5.03 7.31 -44.33
C HIS A 235 4.07 7.31 -45.52
N ALA A 236 4.58 7.53 -46.73
CA ALA A 236 3.78 7.51 -47.95
C ALA A 236 3.67 6.07 -48.49
N GLY A 237 2.46 5.58 -48.75
CA GLY A 237 2.22 4.23 -49.27
C GLY A 237 2.32 3.09 -48.24
N LEU A 238 2.67 3.37 -46.98
CA LEU A 238 2.70 2.38 -45.92
C LEU A 238 1.28 2.11 -45.38
N THR A 239 0.90 0.85 -45.32
CA THR A 239 -0.22 0.36 -44.50
C THR A 239 0.35 -0.43 -43.32
N HIS A 240 -0.13 -0.16 -42.10
CA HIS A 240 0.19 -1.03 -40.96
C HIS A 240 -0.64 -2.30 -41.02
N ASP A 241 -0.06 -3.41 -40.56
CA ASP A 241 -0.71 -4.70 -40.41
C ASP A 241 -0.44 -5.28 -39.02
N LYS A 242 -0.93 -6.50 -38.75
CA LYS A 242 -0.79 -7.15 -37.44
C LYS A 242 0.64 -7.61 -37.12
N ASP A 243 1.46 -7.91 -38.12
CA ASP A 243 2.78 -8.52 -37.93
C ASP A 243 3.87 -7.45 -37.73
N THR A 244 3.85 -6.41 -38.56
CA THR A 244 4.64 -5.17 -38.37
C THR A 244 4.37 -4.54 -37.00
N SER A 245 3.10 -4.55 -36.60
CA SER A 245 2.60 -4.18 -35.28
C SER A 245 3.16 -5.01 -34.13
N ALA A 246 3.13 -6.35 -34.23
CA ALA A 246 3.69 -7.24 -33.21
C ALA A 246 5.21 -7.03 -33.04
N GLN A 247 5.92 -6.80 -34.14
CA GLN A 247 7.36 -6.50 -34.13
C GLN A 247 7.67 -5.15 -33.49
N ALA A 248 6.86 -4.11 -33.76
CA ALA A 248 6.97 -2.82 -33.09
C ALA A 248 6.73 -2.93 -31.58
N ARG A 249 5.70 -3.68 -31.16
CA ARG A 249 5.41 -3.95 -29.74
C ARG A 249 6.54 -4.72 -29.04
N ALA A 250 7.14 -5.70 -29.70
CA ALA A 250 8.31 -6.42 -29.19
C ALA A 250 9.52 -5.48 -29.02
N THR A 251 9.79 -4.66 -30.04
CA THR A 251 10.87 -3.66 -30.04
C THR A 251 10.69 -2.63 -28.92
N ALA A 252 9.48 -2.08 -28.75
CA ALA A 252 9.16 -1.15 -27.68
C ALA A 252 9.27 -1.80 -26.28
N ALA A 253 8.82 -3.05 -26.14
CA ALA A 253 8.98 -3.78 -24.88
C ALA A 253 10.46 -4.06 -24.54
N GLN A 254 11.29 -4.34 -25.55
CA GLN A 254 12.74 -4.50 -25.41
C GLN A 254 13.43 -3.17 -25.09
N ARG A 255 13.11 -2.08 -25.80
CA ARG A 255 13.56 -0.71 -25.50
C ARG A 255 13.26 -0.34 -24.05
N LEU A 256 12.03 -0.54 -23.58
CA LEU A 256 11.65 -0.24 -22.19
C LEU A 256 12.35 -1.13 -21.15
N ARG A 257 12.56 -2.42 -21.45
CA ARG A 257 13.38 -3.31 -20.59
C ARG A 257 14.81 -2.76 -20.49
N GLU A 258 15.38 -2.32 -21.61
CA GLU A 258 16.74 -1.82 -21.69
C GLU A 258 16.89 -0.43 -21.06
N GLU A 259 15.97 0.51 -21.30
CA GLU A 259 15.92 1.82 -20.61
C GLU A 259 15.78 1.66 -19.09
N SER A 260 14.99 0.70 -18.62
CA SER A 260 14.88 0.42 -17.18
C SER A 260 16.16 -0.21 -16.64
N ARG A 261 16.79 -1.15 -17.36
CA ARG A 261 18.12 -1.68 -17.01
C ARG A 261 19.16 -0.56 -16.94
N GLN A 262 19.25 0.30 -17.94
CA GLN A 262 20.18 1.45 -18.01
C GLN A 262 19.93 2.48 -16.91
N ARG A 263 18.66 2.75 -16.56
CA ARG A 263 18.30 3.64 -15.43
C ARG A 263 18.88 3.17 -14.10
N TRP A 264 18.87 1.86 -13.86
CA TRP A 264 19.36 1.25 -12.62
C TRP A 264 20.81 0.75 -12.72
N ALA A 265 21.40 0.71 -13.92
CA ALA A 265 22.78 0.27 -14.15
C ALA A 265 23.84 1.03 -13.33
N PRO A 266 23.74 2.36 -13.08
CA PRO A 266 24.66 3.06 -12.17
C PRO A 266 24.59 2.61 -10.70
N THR A 267 23.51 1.91 -10.31
CA THR A 267 23.31 1.37 -8.95
C THR A 267 23.84 -0.07 -8.84
N LEU A 268 23.91 -0.79 -9.96
CA LEU A 268 24.53 -2.11 -10.06
C LEU A 268 26.04 -1.93 -10.21
N ARG A 269 26.84 -2.64 -9.40
CA ARG A 269 28.29 -2.58 -9.59
C ARG A 269 28.69 -3.41 -10.82
N PRO A 270 29.67 -2.94 -11.62
CA PRO A 270 30.24 -3.77 -12.68
C PRO A 270 30.79 -5.07 -12.09
N GLU A 271 30.73 -6.16 -12.85
CA GLU A 271 31.12 -7.48 -12.37
C GLU A 271 32.61 -7.49 -12.00
N GLN A 272 32.90 -7.77 -10.73
CA GLN A 272 34.28 -7.83 -10.22
C GLN A 272 34.75 -9.30 -10.16
N PRO A 273 35.98 -9.61 -10.60
CA PRO A 273 36.56 -10.95 -10.47
C PRO A 273 36.65 -11.43 -9.00
N GLU A 274 36.85 -10.51 -8.05
CA GLU A 274 37.03 -10.80 -6.62
C GLU A 274 35.74 -11.12 -5.82
N TRP A 275 34.65 -11.54 -6.47
CA TRP A 275 33.49 -12.09 -5.73
C TRP A 275 33.89 -13.28 -4.86
N VAL A 276 33.33 -13.36 -3.66
CA VAL A 276 33.69 -14.43 -2.70
C VAL A 276 33.15 -15.77 -3.22
N THR A 277 34.04 -16.63 -3.70
CA THR A 277 33.72 -17.98 -4.21
C THR A 277 33.87 -19.09 -3.17
N HIS A 278 34.46 -18.80 -2.01
CA HIS A 278 34.55 -19.75 -0.90
C HIS A 278 33.32 -19.68 0.01
N HIS A 279 32.99 -20.79 0.64
CA HIS A 279 31.92 -20.90 1.62
C HIS A 279 32.46 -20.88 3.06
N PRO A 280 31.71 -20.33 4.04
CA PRO A 280 30.47 -19.56 3.88
C PRO A 280 30.72 -18.13 3.36
N ARG A 281 29.81 -17.65 2.49
CA ARG A 281 29.84 -16.31 1.87
C ARG A 281 28.57 -15.50 2.10
N MET A 282 27.45 -16.15 2.38
CA MET A 282 26.15 -15.53 2.63
C MET A 282 26.00 -15.25 4.13
N ILE A 283 25.96 -13.97 4.51
CA ILE A 283 25.77 -13.47 5.89
C ILE A 283 26.95 -13.79 6.84
N LEU A 284 27.37 -15.05 6.99
CA LEU A 284 28.32 -15.52 8.01
C LEU A 284 29.71 -15.88 7.47
N GLN A 285 30.30 -15.01 6.66
CA GLN A 285 31.73 -15.07 6.33
C GLN A 285 32.60 -15.16 7.59
N ALA A 286 33.77 -15.80 7.52
CA ALA A 286 34.63 -16.07 8.68
C ALA A 286 34.85 -14.86 9.62
N GLY A 287 35.15 -13.68 9.07
CA GLY A 287 35.31 -12.44 9.84
C GLY A 287 34.01 -11.94 10.51
N ARG A 288 32.85 -12.18 9.89
CA ARG A 288 31.54 -11.85 10.47
C ARG A 288 31.10 -12.90 11.51
N LEU A 289 31.39 -14.18 11.30
CA LEU A 289 31.12 -15.23 12.29
C LEU A 289 31.87 -14.93 13.61
N ALA A 290 33.12 -14.47 13.53
CA ALA A 290 33.87 -14.02 14.70
C ALA A 290 33.19 -12.84 15.44
N GLN A 291 32.73 -11.81 14.70
CA GLN A 291 31.99 -10.68 15.29
C GLN A 291 30.67 -11.13 15.94
N VAL A 292 29.95 -12.05 15.31
CA VAL A 292 28.69 -12.60 15.84
C VAL A 292 28.95 -13.39 17.12
N ARG A 293 29.98 -14.24 17.16
CA ARG A 293 30.40 -14.94 18.39
C ARG A 293 30.80 -13.97 19.51
N GLU A 294 31.53 -12.89 19.20
CA GLU A 294 31.87 -11.85 20.19
C GLU A 294 30.62 -11.13 20.72
N ALA A 295 29.66 -10.79 19.86
CA ALA A 295 28.40 -10.19 20.26
C ALA A 295 27.56 -11.15 21.14
N LEU A 296 27.51 -12.44 20.76
CA LEU A 296 26.82 -13.50 21.49
C LEU A 296 27.50 -13.89 22.81
N SER A 297 28.74 -13.48 23.07
CA SER A 297 29.35 -13.63 24.41
C SER A 297 28.77 -12.68 25.47
N LYS A 298 27.94 -11.70 25.06
CA LYS A 298 27.50 -10.57 25.90
C LYS A 298 25.99 -10.60 26.13
N GLY A 299 25.56 -10.08 27.28
CA GLY A 299 24.13 -9.98 27.63
C GLY A 299 23.46 -11.35 27.69
N ARG A 300 22.38 -11.54 26.93
CA ARG A 300 21.65 -12.81 26.81
C ARG A 300 22.16 -13.72 25.70
N GLY A 301 23.20 -13.33 24.98
CA GLY A 301 23.77 -14.13 23.90
C GLY A 301 24.11 -15.58 24.30
N PRO A 302 24.74 -15.85 25.46
CA PRO A 302 25.09 -17.23 25.84
C PRO A 302 23.87 -18.11 26.09
N GLU A 303 22.82 -17.57 26.73
CA GLU A 303 21.53 -18.24 26.93
C GLU A 303 20.86 -18.62 25.60
N LEU A 304 20.92 -17.72 24.61
CA LEU A 304 20.32 -17.94 23.29
C LEU A 304 21.13 -18.93 22.44
N VAL A 305 22.46 -18.99 22.62
CA VAL A 305 23.32 -20.00 21.98
C VAL A 305 23.09 -21.37 22.60
N GLU A 306 23.10 -21.51 23.93
CA GLU A 306 22.84 -22.81 24.57
C GLU A 306 21.45 -23.34 24.20
N ARG A 307 20.44 -22.45 24.21
CA ARG A 307 19.11 -22.78 23.70
C ARG A 307 19.14 -23.30 22.27
N LEU A 308 19.86 -22.64 21.35
CA LEU A 308 19.99 -23.10 19.96
C LEU A 308 20.63 -24.50 19.89
N LEU A 309 21.63 -24.77 20.73
CA LEU A 309 22.33 -26.06 20.75
C LEU A 309 21.46 -27.18 21.35
N ASP A 310 20.70 -26.92 22.41
CA ASP A 310 19.66 -27.84 22.93
C ASP A 310 18.63 -28.19 21.85
N ASP A 311 18.15 -27.16 21.17
CA ASP A 311 17.24 -27.24 20.04
C ASP A 311 17.84 -28.10 18.90
N CYS A 312 19.09 -27.84 18.49
CA CYS A 312 19.80 -28.64 17.48
C CYS A 312 20.06 -30.09 17.89
N ARG A 313 20.41 -30.36 19.17
CA ARG A 313 20.53 -31.71 19.72
C ARG A 313 19.25 -32.50 19.49
N ARG A 314 18.08 -31.92 19.82
CA ARG A 314 16.77 -32.56 19.68
C ARG A 314 16.32 -32.82 18.25
N TRP A 315 16.67 -31.99 17.26
CA TRP A 315 16.31 -32.28 15.84
C TRP A 315 17.23 -33.27 15.15
N ALA A 316 18.46 -33.42 15.63
CA ALA A 316 19.47 -34.27 15.02
C ALA A 316 19.51 -35.70 15.58
N ASP A 317 19.05 -35.91 16.82
CA ASP A 317 18.98 -37.22 17.46
C ASP A 317 17.75 -38.02 16.97
N PRO A 318 17.92 -39.20 16.32
CA PRO A 318 16.81 -40.04 15.85
C PRO A 318 15.90 -40.59 16.96
N GLU A 319 16.39 -40.68 18.21
CA GLU A 319 15.61 -41.15 19.36
C GLU A 319 14.80 -40.01 20.02
N SER A 320 15.02 -38.77 19.59
CA SER A 320 14.28 -37.60 20.07
C SER A 320 12.85 -37.58 19.51
N PRO A 321 11.83 -37.30 20.34
CA PRO A 321 10.46 -37.09 19.85
C PRO A 321 10.31 -35.83 18.98
N ASP A 322 11.27 -34.90 19.05
CA ASP A 322 11.35 -33.75 18.16
C ASP A 322 12.20 -34.02 16.90
N TYR A 323 12.71 -35.25 16.70
CA TYR A 323 13.59 -35.58 15.56
C TYR A 323 13.01 -35.09 14.24
N TYR A 324 13.77 -34.29 13.49
CA TYR A 324 13.23 -33.64 12.32
C TYR A 324 13.19 -34.59 11.12
N ALA A 325 12.11 -35.37 11.01
CA ALA A 325 11.93 -36.36 9.96
C ALA A 325 11.68 -35.70 8.58
N PRO A 326 12.29 -36.20 7.48
CA PRO A 326 12.19 -35.58 6.17
C PRO A 326 10.89 -35.98 5.47
N THR A 327 9.76 -35.31 5.78
CA THR A 327 8.56 -35.39 4.92
C THR A 327 8.43 -34.15 4.04
N ALA A 328 8.24 -34.40 2.74
CA ALA A 328 7.97 -33.39 1.71
C ALA A 328 6.81 -32.46 2.06
N TYR A 329 5.80 -33.02 2.74
CA TYR A 329 4.49 -32.45 2.92
C TYR A 329 4.48 -31.38 4.02
N GLU A 330 5.19 -31.62 5.13
CA GLU A 330 5.25 -30.70 6.27
C GLU A 330 6.05 -29.43 5.92
N LEU A 331 7.13 -29.54 5.14
CA LEU A 331 7.92 -28.40 4.65
C LEU A 331 7.14 -27.45 3.71
N GLN A 332 6.07 -27.91 3.06
CA GLN A 332 5.22 -27.07 2.20
C GLN A 332 4.03 -26.45 2.95
N GLN A 333 3.54 -27.10 4.01
CA GLN A 333 2.36 -26.66 4.77
C GLN A 333 2.75 -25.71 5.92
N ASP A 334 3.86 -25.98 6.62
CA ASP A 334 4.24 -25.26 7.84
C ASP A 334 5.45 -24.31 7.64
N ARG A 335 5.17 -23.02 7.54
CA ARG A 335 6.17 -21.95 7.40
C ARG A 335 7.03 -21.72 8.65
N TYR A 336 6.57 -22.14 9.83
CA TYR A 336 7.29 -21.99 11.09
C TYR A 336 8.42 -23.01 11.20
N VAL A 337 8.27 -24.14 10.49
CA VAL A 337 9.22 -25.26 10.42
C VAL A 337 10.26 -25.10 9.30
N VAL A 338 9.95 -24.37 8.22
CA VAL A 338 10.84 -24.18 7.05
C VAL A 338 12.28 -23.76 7.39
N MET A 339 12.51 -22.99 8.45
CA MET A 339 13.85 -22.51 8.83
C MET A 339 14.69 -23.51 9.65
N THR A 340 14.13 -24.67 10.03
CA THR A 340 14.82 -25.67 10.89
C THR A 340 16.21 -26.07 10.36
N PRO A 341 16.38 -26.43 9.08
CA PRO A 341 17.69 -26.86 8.57
C PRO A 341 18.75 -25.75 8.58
N ALA A 342 18.36 -24.49 8.31
CA ALA A 342 19.29 -23.36 8.36
C ALA A 342 19.71 -23.01 9.81
N LEU A 343 18.88 -23.34 10.79
CA LEU A 343 19.21 -23.19 12.20
C LEU A 343 20.07 -24.36 12.71
N LEU A 344 19.94 -25.57 12.15
CA LEU A 344 20.89 -26.67 12.34
C LEU A 344 22.29 -26.31 11.80
N THR A 345 22.42 -25.71 10.61
CA THR A 345 23.74 -25.24 10.13
C THR A 345 24.28 -24.06 10.92
N LEU A 346 23.42 -23.16 11.43
CA LEU A 346 23.84 -22.12 12.39
C LEU A 346 24.36 -22.73 13.70
N GLY A 347 23.69 -23.76 14.22
CA GLY A 347 24.14 -24.53 15.38
C GLY A 347 25.50 -25.19 15.14
N ALA A 348 25.72 -25.78 13.97
CA ALA A 348 27.02 -26.31 13.58
C ALA A 348 28.11 -25.21 13.58
N LEU A 349 27.82 -24.04 13.01
CA LEU A 349 28.76 -22.91 12.93
C LEU A 349 29.04 -22.19 14.27
N LEU A 350 28.17 -22.33 15.28
CA LEU A 350 28.30 -21.67 16.59
C LEU A 350 28.74 -22.61 17.71
N GLY A 351 28.32 -23.88 17.68
CA GLY A 351 28.71 -24.93 18.62
C GLY A 351 29.88 -25.79 18.14
N ASP A 352 30.35 -25.59 16.90
CA ASP A 352 31.45 -26.36 16.28
C ASP A 352 31.15 -27.87 16.14
N GLU A 353 29.88 -28.18 15.80
CA GLU A 353 29.32 -29.54 15.73
C GLU A 353 28.89 -29.95 14.29
N PRO A 354 29.76 -30.63 13.51
CA PRO A 354 29.49 -31.00 12.12
C PRO A 354 28.28 -31.94 11.90
N ALA A 355 27.79 -32.61 12.96
CA ALA A 355 26.65 -33.50 12.87
C ALA A 355 25.35 -32.76 12.47
N TYR A 356 25.14 -31.55 13.01
CA TYR A 356 23.95 -30.76 12.69
C TYR A 356 23.96 -30.31 11.21
N ALA A 357 25.14 -29.98 10.67
CA ALA A 357 25.29 -29.61 9.26
C ALA A 357 25.05 -30.80 8.31
N ARG A 358 25.51 -32.02 8.64
CA ARG A 358 25.16 -33.23 7.89
C ARG A 358 23.66 -33.45 7.85
N ARG A 359 23.00 -33.37 9.01
CA ARG A 359 21.55 -33.55 9.12
C ARG A 359 20.77 -32.52 8.31
N ALA A 360 21.17 -31.24 8.37
CA ALA A 360 20.58 -30.19 7.54
C ALA A 360 20.74 -30.47 6.04
N GLY A 361 21.90 -30.98 5.62
CA GLY A 361 22.18 -31.39 4.24
C GLY A 361 21.27 -32.51 3.74
N GLU A 362 21.04 -33.56 4.54
CA GLU A 362 20.10 -34.64 4.23
C GLU A 362 18.68 -34.09 3.95
N ILE A 363 18.19 -33.20 4.82
CA ILE A 363 16.85 -32.59 4.71
C ILE A 363 16.76 -31.71 3.46
N ALA A 364 17.75 -30.84 3.22
CA ALA A 364 17.77 -29.95 2.07
C ALA A 364 17.90 -30.74 0.74
N ALA A 365 18.68 -31.81 0.70
CA ALA A 365 18.81 -32.69 -0.46
C ALA A 365 17.52 -33.50 -0.74
N ALA A 366 16.78 -33.88 0.30
CA ALA A 366 15.46 -34.51 0.14
C ALA A 366 14.42 -33.56 -0.45
N TYR A 367 14.44 -32.27 -0.06
CA TYR A 367 13.57 -31.24 -0.62
C TYR A 367 13.98 -30.82 -2.05
N ALA A 368 15.28 -30.73 -2.35
CA ALA A 368 15.80 -30.41 -3.69
C ALA A 368 15.23 -31.32 -4.80
N LYS A 369 14.92 -32.58 -4.47
CA LYS A 369 14.37 -33.59 -5.38
C LYS A 369 12.86 -33.47 -5.64
N GLN A 370 12.18 -32.51 -5.01
CA GLN A 370 10.72 -32.36 -5.05
C GLN A 370 10.24 -31.14 -5.83
N ILE A 371 11.14 -30.20 -6.12
CA ILE A 371 10.85 -28.94 -6.79
C ILE A 371 11.86 -28.72 -7.91
N GLY A 372 11.37 -28.64 -9.15
CA GLY A 372 12.22 -28.51 -10.33
C GLY A 372 11.86 -27.33 -11.22
N TYR A 373 12.66 -27.11 -12.26
CA TYR A 373 12.53 -25.99 -13.22
C TYR A 373 11.08 -25.76 -13.67
N HIS A 374 10.38 -26.85 -14.02
CA HIS A 374 9.02 -26.80 -14.54
C HIS A 374 7.95 -26.39 -13.54
N ASP A 375 8.20 -26.42 -12.23
CA ASP A 375 7.25 -25.94 -11.22
C ASP A 375 7.38 -24.43 -11.02
N LEU A 376 8.62 -23.92 -10.99
CA LEU A 376 8.90 -22.48 -10.87
C LEU A 376 8.53 -21.70 -12.14
N ALA A 377 8.75 -22.27 -13.33
CA ALA A 377 8.53 -21.59 -14.60
C ALA A 377 7.04 -21.29 -14.94
N ARG A 378 6.08 -21.94 -14.25
CA ARG A 378 4.65 -21.89 -14.61
C ARG A 378 3.96 -20.55 -14.33
N SER A 379 4.33 -19.87 -13.25
CA SER A 379 3.62 -18.66 -12.78
C SER A 379 4.46 -17.91 -11.73
N LEU A 380 4.16 -16.63 -11.50
CA LEU A 380 4.79 -15.85 -10.43
C LEU A 380 4.58 -16.44 -9.03
N ALA A 381 3.43 -17.08 -8.79
CA ALA A 381 3.05 -17.59 -7.48
C ALA A 381 3.96 -18.75 -7.01
N ALA A 382 4.41 -19.62 -7.91
CA ALA A 382 5.25 -20.77 -7.56
C ALA A 382 6.62 -20.39 -6.95
N PRO A 383 7.46 -19.54 -7.58
CA PRO A 383 8.68 -19.05 -6.96
C PRO A 383 8.40 -18.12 -5.78
N ALA A 384 7.29 -17.38 -5.75
CA ALA A 384 6.92 -16.59 -4.58
C ALA A 384 6.67 -17.46 -3.33
N TYR A 385 5.89 -18.54 -3.45
CA TYR A 385 5.66 -19.48 -2.35
C TYR A 385 6.94 -20.24 -1.94
N SER A 386 7.89 -20.39 -2.85
CA SER A 386 9.17 -21.07 -2.61
C SER A 386 10.26 -20.19 -1.97
N ALA A 387 9.99 -18.91 -1.69
CA ALA A 387 11.02 -17.97 -1.21
C ALA A 387 11.67 -18.39 0.11
N GLY A 388 10.88 -18.82 1.10
CA GLY A 388 11.39 -19.27 2.39
C GLY A 388 12.20 -20.57 2.31
N THR A 389 11.73 -21.56 1.54
CA THR A 389 12.42 -22.85 1.38
C THR A 389 13.70 -22.70 0.57
N THR A 390 13.71 -21.90 -0.50
CA THR A 390 14.94 -21.61 -1.27
C THR A 390 15.95 -20.81 -0.44
N MET A 391 15.50 -19.85 0.38
CA MET A 391 16.36 -19.15 1.34
C MET A 391 17.00 -20.13 2.34
N MET A 392 16.23 -21.09 2.87
CA MET A 392 16.75 -22.16 3.72
C MET A 392 17.80 -23.00 2.99
N MET A 393 17.50 -23.52 1.78
CA MET A 393 18.43 -24.36 1.02
C MET A 393 19.75 -23.65 0.74
N ALA A 394 19.68 -22.40 0.32
CA ALA A 394 20.85 -21.56 0.05
C ALA A 394 21.75 -21.40 1.28
N LEU A 395 21.16 -21.16 2.46
CA LEU A 395 21.90 -21.01 3.72
C LEU A 395 22.40 -22.34 4.28
N VAL A 396 21.68 -23.45 4.08
CA VAL A 396 22.18 -24.79 4.40
C VAL A 396 23.40 -25.11 3.56
N TYR A 397 23.30 -24.93 2.24
CA TYR A 397 24.40 -25.13 1.30
C TYR A 397 25.63 -24.28 1.67
N ASP A 398 25.43 -22.99 1.95
CA ASP A 398 26.51 -22.05 2.23
C ASP A 398 27.18 -22.29 3.61
N TRP A 399 26.38 -22.41 4.68
CA TRP A 399 26.89 -22.54 6.04
C TRP A 399 27.38 -23.96 6.35
N GLY A 400 26.73 -24.97 5.77
CA GLY A 400 27.07 -26.38 5.95
C GLY A 400 28.11 -26.92 4.97
N TYR A 401 28.56 -26.14 3.98
CA TYR A 401 29.31 -26.60 2.80
C TYR A 401 30.44 -27.59 3.09
N ALA A 402 31.25 -27.32 4.12
CA ALA A 402 32.42 -28.10 4.50
C ALA A 402 32.09 -29.44 5.20
N HIS A 403 30.84 -29.64 5.62
CA HIS A 403 30.40 -30.76 6.45
C HIS A 403 29.22 -31.55 5.89
N ILE A 404 28.48 -30.99 4.93
CA ILE A 404 27.46 -31.72 4.16
C ILE A 404 28.14 -32.80 3.31
N ASP A 405 27.52 -33.97 3.26
CA ASP A 405 27.95 -35.10 2.43
C ASP A 405 28.03 -34.70 0.93
N PRO A 406 29.06 -35.13 0.17
CA PRO A 406 29.21 -34.74 -1.23
C PRO A 406 27.98 -34.97 -2.11
N ASP A 407 27.27 -36.09 -1.95
CA ASP A 407 26.12 -36.44 -2.80
C ASP A 407 24.89 -35.60 -2.45
N HIS A 408 24.72 -35.28 -1.16
CA HIS A 408 23.71 -34.33 -0.69
C HIS A 408 24.03 -32.90 -1.14
N ARG A 409 25.30 -32.49 -1.09
CA ARG A 409 25.76 -31.18 -1.56
C ARG A 409 25.50 -31.02 -3.06
N GLU A 410 25.78 -32.03 -3.87
CA GLU A 410 25.47 -31.98 -5.30
C GLU A 410 23.96 -31.96 -5.56
N SER A 411 23.18 -32.80 -4.87
CA SER A 411 21.70 -32.77 -4.96
C SER A 411 21.13 -31.37 -4.66
N ILE A 412 21.67 -30.66 -3.67
CA ILE A 412 21.25 -29.29 -3.34
C ILE A 412 21.70 -28.29 -4.41
N ARG A 413 22.92 -28.41 -4.94
CA ARG A 413 23.44 -27.57 -6.03
C ARG A 413 22.56 -27.66 -7.28
N GLU A 414 22.22 -28.88 -7.71
CA GLU A 414 21.35 -29.13 -8.86
C GLU A 414 19.95 -28.52 -8.64
N GLY A 415 19.33 -28.76 -7.49
CA GLY A 415 18.02 -28.18 -7.15
C GLY A 415 18.04 -26.64 -7.13
N LEU A 416 19.09 -26.02 -6.59
CA LEU A 416 19.25 -24.56 -6.61
C LEU A 416 19.42 -24.00 -8.03
N LEU A 417 20.13 -24.71 -8.92
CA LEU A 417 20.22 -24.35 -10.34
C LEU A 417 18.87 -24.44 -11.05
N GLU A 418 18.09 -25.51 -10.82
CA GLU A 418 16.76 -25.67 -11.40
C GLU A 418 15.78 -24.58 -10.91
N ILE A 419 15.80 -24.28 -9.62
CA ILE A 419 15.02 -23.18 -9.03
C ILE A 419 15.41 -21.84 -9.67
N ALA A 420 16.71 -21.56 -9.81
CA ALA A 420 17.20 -20.32 -10.40
C ALA A 420 16.81 -20.21 -11.89
N ALA A 421 17.00 -21.26 -12.68
CA ALA A 421 16.62 -21.28 -14.09
C ALA A 421 15.11 -21.08 -14.26
N GLY A 422 14.28 -21.79 -13.49
CA GLY A 422 12.83 -21.71 -13.59
C GLY A 422 12.27 -20.36 -13.16
N ALA A 423 12.81 -19.77 -12.09
CA ALA A 423 12.44 -18.43 -11.64
C ALA A 423 12.92 -17.34 -12.61
N TYR A 424 14.10 -17.50 -13.24
CA TYR A 424 14.60 -16.59 -14.27
C TYR A 424 13.71 -16.59 -15.52
N ASP A 425 13.39 -17.78 -16.05
CA ASP A 425 12.57 -17.91 -17.24
C ASP A 425 11.10 -17.51 -16.97
N MET A 426 10.58 -17.70 -15.76
CA MET A 426 9.31 -17.11 -15.33
C MET A 426 9.31 -15.58 -15.50
N PHE A 427 10.37 -14.91 -15.07
CA PHE A 427 10.47 -13.45 -15.17
C PHE A 427 10.68 -12.93 -16.61
N GLU A 428 11.55 -13.57 -17.41
CA GLU A 428 11.80 -13.16 -18.81
C GLU A 428 10.57 -13.40 -19.71
N ASN A 429 9.93 -14.57 -19.57
CA ASN A 429 8.76 -14.97 -20.38
C ASN A 429 7.46 -14.32 -19.88
N GLY A 430 7.27 -14.20 -18.56
CA GLY A 430 6.05 -13.64 -17.98
C GLY A 430 5.86 -12.14 -18.22
N GLY A 431 6.94 -11.40 -18.54
CA GLY A 431 6.86 -9.96 -18.81
C GLY A 431 6.30 -9.15 -17.64
N ILE A 432 6.54 -9.59 -16.41
CA ILE A 432 5.93 -9.04 -15.19
C ILE A 432 6.71 -7.81 -14.66
N ILE A 433 8.01 -7.72 -14.95
CA ILE A 433 8.89 -6.69 -14.38
C ILE A 433 8.69 -5.34 -15.08
N TYR A 434 7.77 -4.53 -14.56
CA TYR A 434 7.67 -3.10 -14.89
C TYR A 434 7.31 -2.29 -13.64
N GLU A 435 7.84 -1.06 -13.56
CA GLU A 435 7.93 -0.16 -12.38
C GLU A 435 6.60 0.26 -11.71
N LYS A 436 5.47 -0.37 -12.05
CA LYS A 436 4.11 -0.05 -11.60
C LYS A 436 3.28 -1.27 -11.16
N TRP A 437 3.78 -2.49 -11.29
CA TRP A 437 3.14 -3.66 -10.68
C TRP A 437 4.20 -4.51 -9.97
N VAL A 438 4.40 -4.17 -8.70
CA VAL A 438 5.46 -4.70 -7.84
C VAL A 438 4.87 -5.23 -6.51
N PRO A 439 3.89 -6.16 -6.58
CA PRO A 439 3.27 -6.73 -5.39
C PRO A 439 4.24 -7.60 -4.58
N ASN A 440 3.86 -7.98 -3.36
CA ASN A 440 4.68 -8.84 -2.51
C ASN A 440 5.20 -10.12 -3.21
N TRP A 441 4.41 -10.75 -4.09
CA TRP A 441 4.86 -11.94 -4.83
C TRP A 441 6.04 -11.67 -5.79
N THR A 442 6.13 -10.49 -6.38
CA THR A 442 7.27 -10.09 -7.22
C THR A 442 8.55 -10.00 -6.40
N ALA A 443 8.44 -9.42 -5.20
CA ALA A 443 9.53 -9.32 -4.24
C ALA A 443 10.00 -10.72 -3.78
N MET A 444 9.05 -11.56 -3.35
CA MET A 444 9.32 -12.94 -2.93
C MET A 444 10.01 -13.75 -4.05
N ALA A 445 9.45 -13.78 -5.26
CA ALA A 445 10.01 -14.52 -6.39
C ALA A 445 11.41 -14.02 -6.80
N ALA A 446 11.68 -12.71 -6.69
CA ALA A 446 13.01 -12.16 -6.92
C ALA A 446 14.02 -12.60 -5.84
N SER A 447 13.58 -12.71 -4.57
CA SER A 447 14.41 -13.26 -3.50
C SER A 447 14.70 -14.76 -3.70
N THR A 448 13.75 -15.53 -4.24
CA THR A 448 13.94 -16.94 -4.61
C THR A 448 15.06 -17.09 -5.63
N LEU A 449 15.00 -16.32 -6.72
CA LEU A 449 16.03 -16.27 -7.75
C LEU A 449 17.38 -15.81 -7.18
N GLY A 450 17.36 -14.76 -6.35
CA GLY A 450 18.54 -14.15 -5.75
C GLY A 450 19.31 -15.07 -4.81
N HIS A 451 18.63 -15.72 -3.86
CA HIS A 451 19.25 -16.68 -2.94
C HIS A 451 19.83 -17.89 -3.69
N ALA A 452 19.07 -18.47 -4.61
CA ALA A 452 19.52 -19.62 -5.39
C ALA A 452 20.78 -19.29 -6.21
N CYS A 453 20.80 -18.13 -6.87
CA CYS A 453 21.96 -17.70 -7.64
C CYS A 453 23.19 -17.42 -6.76
N LEU A 454 23.04 -16.74 -5.62
CA LEU A 454 24.16 -16.46 -4.71
C LEU A 454 24.79 -17.73 -4.12
N ALA A 455 23.97 -18.74 -3.84
CA ALA A 455 24.42 -19.98 -3.22
C ALA A 455 25.37 -20.79 -4.10
N VAL A 456 25.23 -20.77 -5.44
CA VAL A 456 26.04 -21.57 -6.39
C VAL A 456 26.96 -20.72 -7.29
N ILE A 457 27.20 -19.46 -6.93
CA ILE A 457 27.83 -18.49 -7.82
C ILE A 457 29.31 -18.80 -8.08
N GLY A 458 29.67 -18.99 -9.35
CA GLY A 458 31.04 -19.33 -9.76
C GLY A 458 31.42 -20.81 -9.61
N GLU A 459 30.46 -21.70 -9.31
CA GLU A 459 30.70 -23.15 -9.18
C GLU A 459 30.24 -23.96 -10.41
N THR A 460 29.68 -23.31 -11.43
CA THR A 460 28.95 -23.94 -12.54
C THR A 460 29.08 -23.12 -13.83
N ASP A 461 29.01 -23.75 -14.99
CA ASP A 461 28.99 -23.08 -16.31
C ASP A 461 27.63 -22.42 -16.65
N ALA A 462 26.60 -22.61 -15.82
CA ALA A 462 25.30 -21.97 -15.99
C ALA A 462 25.39 -20.43 -15.88
N PRO A 463 24.51 -19.66 -16.55
CA PRO A 463 24.57 -18.19 -16.58
C PRO A 463 24.07 -17.52 -15.29
N VAL A 464 24.46 -18.04 -14.12
CA VAL A 464 24.05 -17.62 -12.77
C VAL A 464 24.24 -16.12 -12.53
N ARG A 465 25.28 -15.50 -13.10
CA ARG A 465 25.51 -14.04 -13.00
C ARG A 465 24.41 -13.23 -13.69
N LYS A 466 23.99 -13.66 -14.90
CA LYS A 466 22.87 -13.06 -15.66
C LYS A 466 21.57 -13.17 -14.86
N TRP A 467 21.33 -14.33 -14.26
CA TRP A 467 20.17 -14.61 -13.41
C TRP A 467 20.14 -13.74 -12.15
N LEU A 468 21.27 -13.62 -11.44
CA LEU A 468 21.40 -12.73 -10.28
C LEU A 468 21.18 -11.26 -10.64
N ASN A 469 21.72 -10.80 -11.77
CA ASN A 469 21.52 -9.42 -12.23
C ASN A 469 20.03 -9.11 -12.49
N LEU A 470 19.23 -10.09 -12.93
CA LEU A 470 17.78 -9.92 -13.03
C LEU A 470 17.13 -9.78 -11.63
N ALA A 471 17.47 -10.65 -10.67
CA ALA A 471 16.97 -10.55 -9.29
C ALA A 471 17.29 -9.18 -8.67
N LYS A 472 18.54 -8.70 -8.81
CA LYS A 472 18.95 -7.35 -8.35
C LYS A 472 18.10 -6.25 -8.97
N HIS A 473 17.88 -6.30 -10.29
CA HIS A 473 17.05 -5.31 -10.98
C HIS A 473 15.59 -5.30 -10.50
N VAL A 474 14.98 -6.48 -10.26
CA VAL A 474 13.61 -6.56 -9.73
C VAL A 474 13.52 -5.99 -8.32
N VAL A 475 14.47 -6.30 -7.44
CA VAL A 475 14.47 -5.79 -6.07
C VAL A 475 14.77 -4.28 -6.01
N LEU A 476 15.59 -3.74 -6.91
CA LEU A 476 15.73 -2.28 -7.08
C LEU A 476 14.41 -1.62 -7.48
N ALA A 477 13.68 -2.21 -8.44
CA ALA A 477 12.36 -1.70 -8.84
C ALA A 477 11.35 -1.78 -7.68
N GLN A 478 11.33 -2.87 -6.91
CA GLN A 478 10.53 -3.01 -5.69
C GLN A 478 10.85 -1.88 -4.70
N GLY A 479 12.12 -1.73 -4.32
CA GLY A 479 12.59 -0.77 -3.32
C GLY A 479 12.46 0.70 -3.70
N HIS A 480 12.09 1.02 -4.95
CA HIS A 480 11.84 2.40 -5.42
C HIS A 480 10.39 2.67 -5.86
N SER A 481 9.62 1.65 -6.22
CA SER A 481 8.22 1.80 -6.62
C SER A 481 7.22 1.33 -5.57
N ALA A 482 7.50 0.23 -4.86
CA ALA A 482 6.61 -0.35 -3.84
C ALA A 482 6.70 0.34 -2.48
N ILE A 483 7.81 1.06 -2.23
CA ILE A 483 8.07 1.84 -1.02
C ILE A 483 8.30 3.30 -1.43
N ASP A 484 7.56 4.22 -0.83
CA ASP A 484 7.70 5.65 -1.11
C ASP A 484 8.99 6.26 -0.52
N ARG A 485 9.29 7.51 -0.90
CA ARG A 485 10.50 8.20 -0.41
C ARG A 485 10.46 8.52 1.08
N ALA A 486 9.29 8.46 1.74
CA ALA A 486 9.12 8.66 3.17
C ALA A 486 9.22 7.35 3.97
N GLY A 487 9.15 6.19 3.29
CA GLY A 487 9.32 4.84 3.83
C GLY A 487 8.04 3.99 3.89
N ALA A 488 6.90 4.49 3.42
CA ALA A 488 5.64 3.73 3.47
C ALA A 488 5.57 2.69 2.34
N PHE A 489 5.10 1.48 2.68
CA PHE A 489 4.91 0.37 1.75
C PHE A 489 3.46 0.27 1.26
N HIS A 490 3.28 0.10 -0.05
CA HIS A 490 1.99 0.28 -0.71
C HIS A 490 0.91 -0.75 -0.40
N GLU A 491 1.25 -1.96 0.05
CA GLU A 491 0.27 -2.97 0.47
C GLU A 491 -0.01 -2.94 1.99
N GLY A 492 0.59 -1.98 2.71
CA GLY A 492 0.48 -1.86 4.17
C GLY A 492 1.45 -2.75 4.96
N SER A 493 1.53 -2.51 6.26
CA SER A 493 2.58 -3.08 7.12
C SER A 493 2.57 -4.61 7.18
N HIS A 494 1.40 -5.27 7.10
CA HIS A 494 1.33 -6.73 7.14
C HIS A 494 1.99 -7.37 5.92
N TYR A 495 1.80 -6.81 4.73
CA TYR A 495 2.38 -7.35 3.50
C TYR A 495 3.87 -7.05 3.35
N PHE A 496 4.35 -5.96 3.94
CA PHE A 496 5.79 -5.74 4.10
C PHE A 496 6.42 -6.88 4.92
N PHE A 497 5.82 -7.26 6.05
CA PHE A 497 6.28 -8.41 6.85
C PHE A 497 6.20 -9.72 6.06
N TYR A 498 5.07 -9.97 5.39
CA TYR A 498 4.84 -11.20 4.63
C TYR A 498 5.84 -11.40 3.48
N GLY A 499 5.99 -10.40 2.61
CA GLY A 499 6.74 -10.52 1.35
C GLY A 499 8.20 -10.16 1.45
N ASP A 500 8.52 -9.02 2.07
CA ASP A 500 9.86 -8.44 1.99
C ASP A 500 10.85 -9.04 3.02
N GLN A 501 10.38 -9.82 4.00
CA GLN A 501 11.28 -10.52 4.95
C GLN A 501 12.39 -11.33 4.25
N HIS A 502 12.04 -12.05 3.17
CA HIS A 502 13.01 -12.82 2.37
C HIS A 502 13.89 -11.90 1.51
N VAL A 503 13.33 -10.81 1.00
CA VAL A 503 14.06 -9.83 0.17
C VAL A 503 15.17 -9.16 0.97
N ILE A 504 14.91 -8.75 2.20
CA ILE A 504 15.91 -8.07 3.02
C ILE A 504 17.04 -9.02 3.43
N VAL A 505 16.76 -10.31 3.64
CA VAL A 505 17.79 -11.34 3.84
C VAL A 505 18.61 -11.56 2.56
N PHE A 506 17.99 -11.61 1.38
CA PHE A 506 18.70 -11.65 0.10
C PHE A 506 19.62 -10.45 -0.09
N LEU A 507 19.16 -9.24 0.22
CA LEU A 507 19.97 -8.02 0.10
C LEU A 507 21.19 -8.01 1.04
N GLU A 508 21.07 -8.61 2.23
CA GLU A 508 22.20 -8.77 3.14
C GLU A 508 23.18 -9.85 2.66
N ALA A 509 22.69 -10.99 2.18
CA ALA A 509 23.52 -12.04 1.60
C ALA A 509 24.26 -11.59 0.34
N LEU A 510 23.61 -10.79 -0.51
CA LEU A 510 24.21 -10.12 -1.66
C LEU A 510 25.36 -9.21 -1.20
N ARG A 511 25.08 -8.34 -0.21
CA ARG A 511 26.09 -7.41 0.32
C ARG A 511 27.31 -8.14 0.87
N THR A 512 27.16 -9.24 1.60
CA THR A 512 28.34 -9.99 2.06
C THR A 512 29.08 -10.62 0.90
N ALA A 513 28.39 -11.32 -0.01
CA ALA A 513 29.02 -12.07 -1.10
C ALA A 513 29.69 -11.19 -2.17
N THR A 514 29.14 -10.01 -2.49
CA THR A 514 29.58 -9.14 -3.60
C THR A 514 29.93 -7.70 -3.20
N GLY A 515 29.63 -7.26 -1.98
CA GLY A 515 29.82 -5.88 -1.54
C GLY A 515 28.71 -4.89 -1.99
N GLU A 516 27.67 -5.35 -2.69
CA GLU A 516 26.56 -4.52 -3.16
C GLU A 516 25.49 -4.29 -2.07
N ASP A 517 25.47 -3.12 -1.42
CA ASP A 517 24.46 -2.76 -0.40
C ASP A 517 23.21 -2.11 -1.02
N LEU A 518 22.35 -2.93 -1.64
CA LEU A 518 21.09 -2.43 -2.23
C LEU A 518 20.03 -2.08 -1.17
N LEU A 519 20.17 -2.57 0.07
CA LEU A 519 19.31 -2.20 1.19
C LEU A 519 19.41 -0.68 1.45
N ARG A 520 20.63 -0.14 1.47
CA ARG A 520 20.89 1.30 1.64
C ARG A 520 20.73 2.12 0.36
N ALA A 521 20.83 1.50 -0.83
CA ALA A 521 20.60 2.18 -2.11
C ALA A 521 19.12 2.49 -2.40
N THR A 522 18.19 1.80 -1.74
CA THR A 522 16.74 1.85 -2.00
C THR A 522 15.95 2.44 -0.81
N ASN A 523 14.63 2.57 -0.94
CA ASN A 523 13.78 3.01 0.17
C ASN A 523 13.56 1.91 1.24
N PHE A 524 14.04 0.68 1.03
CA PHE A 524 13.97 -0.39 2.05
C PHE A 524 14.62 0.02 3.39
N ALA A 525 15.70 0.82 3.37
CA ALA A 525 16.32 1.38 4.57
C ALA A 525 15.44 2.39 5.35
N ARG A 526 14.36 2.91 4.74
CA ARG A 526 13.46 3.93 5.33
C ARG A 526 12.21 3.34 5.99
N VAL A 527 11.90 2.07 5.73
CA VAL A 527 10.71 1.38 6.26
C VAL A 527 10.63 1.38 7.80
N PRO A 528 11.72 1.26 8.57
CA PRO A 528 11.64 1.34 10.03
C PRO A 528 10.99 2.64 10.54
N ASP A 529 11.20 3.78 9.89
CA ASP A 529 10.57 5.04 10.29
C ASP A 529 9.05 4.96 10.12
N TYR A 530 8.59 4.43 8.98
CA TYR A 530 7.16 4.19 8.72
C TYR A 530 6.54 3.26 9.77
N LEU A 531 7.20 2.14 10.06
CA LEU A 531 6.71 1.16 11.03
C LEU A 531 6.59 1.73 12.46
N CYS A 532 7.46 2.67 12.84
CA CYS A 532 7.31 3.40 14.11
C CYS A 532 5.99 4.19 14.21
N TYR A 533 5.55 4.83 13.13
CA TYR A 533 4.25 5.51 13.09
C TYR A 533 3.07 4.54 13.02
N MET A 534 3.24 3.40 12.35
CA MET A 534 2.22 2.36 12.26
C MET A 534 2.02 1.57 13.55
N LEU A 535 2.96 1.63 14.49
CA LEU A 535 2.90 0.92 15.76
C LEU A 535 1.91 1.58 16.74
N ALA A 536 0.96 0.79 17.26
CA ALA A 536 0.05 1.21 18.32
C ALA A 536 0.82 1.68 19.58
N PRO A 537 0.29 2.61 20.39
CA PRO A 537 1.02 3.20 21.52
C PRO A 537 1.63 2.20 22.50
N TRP A 538 0.95 1.08 22.75
CA TRP A 538 1.38 0.00 23.65
C TRP A 538 2.36 -1.02 23.04
N GLY A 539 2.74 -0.84 21.77
CA GLY A 539 3.65 -1.75 21.05
C GLY A 539 3.00 -3.05 20.58
N ARG A 540 3.78 -3.91 19.92
CA ARG A 540 3.44 -5.23 19.35
C ARG A 540 2.30 -5.30 18.30
N GLU A 541 1.38 -4.34 18.25
CA GLU A 541 0.31 -4.19 17.26
C GLU A 541 0.60 -3.05 16.29
N VAL A 542 0.16 -3.20 15.03
CA VAL A 542 0.18 -2.14 14.00
C VAL A 542 -1.23 -1.77 13.57
N PHE A 543 -1.44 -0.54 13.09
CA PHE A 543 -2.73 -0.15 12.50
C PHE A 543 -3.02 -1.01 11.25
N PRO A 544 -4.18 -1.70 11.17
CA PRO A 544 -4.53 -2.59 10.06
C PRO A 544 -5.12 -1.80 8.88
N LEU A 545 -4.28 -0.99 8.21
CA LEU A 545 -4.70 -0.27 6.99
C LEU A 545 -4.60 -1.16 5.75
N LYS A 546 -5.46 -0.91 4.76
CA LYS A 546 -5.61 -1.75 3.56
C LYS A 546 -5.95 -3.20 3.93
N TYR A 547 -5.64 -4.17 3.08
CA TYR A 547 -5.87 -5.60 3.35
C TYR A 547 -4.93 -6.23 4.42
N SER A 548 -4.50 -5.45 5.42
CA SER A 548 -3.55 -5.87 6.48
C SER A 548 -4.24 -6.45 7.72
N ALA A 549 -3.52 -7.31 8.45
CA ALA A 549 -3.84 -7.68 9.83
C ALA A 549 -3.09 -6.80 10.85
N ALA A 550 -3.65 -6.61 12.04
CA ALA A 550 -3.06 -5.79 13.12
C ALA A 550 -1.89 -6.47 13.87
N SER A 551 -1.04 -7.21 13.17
CA SER A 551 0.01 -8.06 13.77
C SER A 551 1.37 -7.88 13.10
N ALA A 552 2.35 -7.42 13.89
CA ALA A 552 3.76 -7.67 13.61
C ALA A 552 4.10 -9.08 14.13
N GLU A 553 4.15 -10.05 13.23
CA GLU A 553 4.21 -11.47 13.62
C GLU A 553 5.59 -11.84 14.19
N PRO A 554 5.69 -12.65 15.27
CA PRO A 554 6.97 -12.89 15.96
C PRO A 554 8.10 -13.48 15.11
N GLN A 555 7.77 -14.24 14.06
CA GLN A 555 8.72 -14.78 13.08
C GLN A 555 9.56 -13.70 12.40
N ASN A 556 9.03 -12.47 12.26
CA ASN A 556 9.73 -11.35 11.63
C ASN A 556 10.86 -10.79 12.51
N ARG A 557 11.13 -11.35 13.70
CA ARG A 557 12.19 -10.89 14.59
C ARG A 557 13.56 -10.82 13.92
N HIS A 558 13.86 -11.74 12.99
CA HIS A 558 15.11 -11.74 12.23
C HIS A 558 15.26 -10.48 11.36
N LEU A 559 14.19 -10.03 10.70
CA LEU A 559 14.13 -8.79 9.90
C LEU A 559 14.48 -7.56 10.75
N PHE A 560 13.94 -7.46 11.97
CA PHE A 560 14.23 -6.34 12.87
C PHE A 560 15.63 -6.41 13.50
N ALA A 561 16.15 -7.62 13.77
CA ALA A 561 17.54 -7.79 14.18
C ALA A 561 18.49 -7.31 13.07
N LEU A 562 18.23 -7.69 11.81
CA LEU A 562 18.96 -7.22 10.64
C LEU A 562 18.89 -5.69 10.50
N TYR A 563 17.71 -5.06 10.59
CA TYR A 563 17.61 -3.59 10.56
C TYR A 563 18.36 -2.91 11.72
N ARG A 564 18.31 -3.49 12.93
CA ARG A 564 18.99 -2.99 14.12
C ARG A 564 20.52 -3.09 13.99
N ASP A 565 21.04 -4.11 13.31
CA ASP A 565 22.47 -4.26 13.02
C ASP A 565 22.92 -3.40 11.84
N ARG A 566 22.22 -3.49 10.71
CA ARG A 566 22.63 -2.91 9.43
C ARG A 566 22.33 -1.43 9.27
N ILE A 567 21.25 -0.91 9.87
CA ILE A 567 20.89 0.52 9.84
C ILE A 567 21.29 1.20 11.14
N GLY A 568 20.95 0.61 12.28
CA GLY A 568 21.41 1.03 13.61
C GLY A 568 21.06 2.48 14.00
N SER A 569 19.77 2.76 14.21
CA SER A 569 19.27 4.09 14.62
C SER A 569 18.35 3.99 15.85
N ASN A 570 18.01 5.13 16.46
CA ASN A 570 17.03 5.17 17.54
C ASN A 570 15.64 4.68 17.07
N THR A 571 15.29 4.87 15.80
CA THR A 571 14.13 4.21 15.15
C THR A 571 14.21 2.68 15.28
N THR A 572 15.29 2.05 14.79
CA THR A 572 15.35 0.58 14.72
C THR A 572 15.49 -0.08 16.10
N GLU A 573 16.19 0.57 17.04
CA GLU A 573 16.26 0.14 18.43
C GLU A 573 14.91 0.29 19.16
N TRP A 574 14.24 1.45 19.05
CA TRP A 574 12.93 1.64 19.69
C TRP A 574 11.88 0.69 19.12
N LEU A 575 11.89 0.44 17.81
CA LEU A 575 10.98 -0.49 17.16
C LEU A 575 11.21 -1.93 17.65
N TRP A 576 12.48 -2.37 17.74
CA TRP A 576 12.86 -3.65 18.33
C TRP A 576 12.33 -3.80 19.78
N GLN A 577 12.56 -2.78 20.62
CA GLN A 577 12.17 -2.82 22.04
C GLN A 577 10.65 -2.83 22.27
N ASN A 578 9.86 -2.20 21.38
CA ASN A 578 8.40 -2.15 21.51
C ASN A 578 7.66 -3.27 20.74
N LEU A 579 8.32 -3.96 19.81
CA LEU A 579 7.83 -5.21 19.21
C LEU A 579 8.19 -6.45 20.05
N TYR A 580 9.38 -6.48 20.67
CA TYR A 580 9.92 -7.67 21.33
C TYR A 580 10.40 -7.40 22.77
N PRO A 581 9.50 -6.94 23.69
CA PRO A 581 9.85 -6.72 25.09
C PRO A 581 10.22 -8.03 25.82
N LYS A 582 10.98 -7.89 26.91
CA LYS A 582 11.78 -8.95 27.54
C LYS A 582 10.98 -10.13 28.10
N ASP A 583 9.71 -9.91 28.41
CA ASP A 583 8.87 -10.69 29.32
C ASP A 583 8.16 -11.92 28.70
N LYS A 584 8.22 -12.14 27.37
CA LYS A 584 7.70 -13.39 26.73
C LYS A 584 8.57 -13.82 25.53
N PHE A 585 9.23 -14.98 25.63
CA PHE A 585 10.05 -15.59 24.57
C PHE A 585 9.52 -16.99 24.14
N PRO A 586 8.60 -17.06 23.17
CA PRO A 586 8.27 -18.32 22.48
C PRO A 586 8.51 -18.24 20.94
N PRO A 587 8.84 -19.35 20.27
CA PRO A 587 9.93 -20.28 20.50
C PRO A 587 10.89 -20.28 19.27
N PHE A 588 11.38 -21.45 18.85
CA PHE A 588 12.52 -21.70 17.95
C PHE A 588 12.81 -20.69 16.83
N CYS A 589 11.87 -20.41 15.92
CA CYS A 589 12.15 -19.59 14.73
C CYS A 589 12.59 -18.14 15.03
N GLN A 590 12.42 -17.67 16.27
CA GLN A 590 13.02 -16.40 16.73
C GLN A 590 14.55 -16.41 16.80
N LEU A 591 15.20 -17.58 16.84
CA LEU A 591 16.67 -17.72 16.88
C LEU A 591 17.34 -17.40 15.54
N PHE A 592 16.59 -17.30 14.43
CA PHE A 592 17.16 -16.87 13.15
C PHE A 592 17.60 -15.39 13.13
N GLY A 593 17.31 -14.61 14.21
CA GLY A 593 17.89 -13.29 14.41
C GLY A 593 19.35 -13.28 14.92
N LEU A 594 19.91 -14.41 15.33
CA LEU A 594 21.26 -14.49 15.92
C LEU A 594 22.42 -14.02 15.00
N PRO A 595 22.41 -14.21 13.66
CA PRO A 595 23.41 -13.63 12.75
C PRO A 595 23.52 -12.10 12.78
N TRP A 596 22.51 -11.43 13.36
CA TRP A 596 22.44 -9.98 13.56
C TRP A 596 22.22 -9.64 15.05
N TYR A 597 22.64 -10.52 15.97
CA TYR A 597 22.51 -10.29 17.39
C TYR A 597 23.30 -9.04 17.83
N ARG A 598 22.62 -8.18 18.57
CA ARG A 598 23.24 -7.10 19.32
C ARG A 598 22.75 -7.18 20.77
N PRO A 599 23.62 -7.01 21.79
CA PRO A 599 23.20 -6.91 23.18
C PRO A 599 22.09 -5.88 23.37
N GLU A 600 21.17 -6.12 24.31
CA GLU A 600 20.11 -5.15 24.63
C GLU A 600 20.71 -3.85 25.17
N THR A 601 20.16 -2.71 24.75
CA THR A 601 20.55 -1.38 25.24
C THR A 601 19.57 -0.87 26.31
N GLU A 602 19.80 0.34 26.82
CA GLU A 602 18.80 1.03 27.66
C GLU A 602 17.48 1.22 26.91
N ARG A 603 16.36 1.19 27.63
CA ARG A 603 15.03 1.36 27.03
C ARG A 603 14.86 2.78 26.50
N LEU A 604 14.77 2.92 25.17
CA LEU A 604 14.49 4.20 24.53
C LEU A 604 13.06 4.65 24.84
N ARG A 605 12.92 5.93 25.20
CA ARG A 605 11.62 6.57 25.40
C ARG A 605 10.97 7.02 24.09
N HIS A 606 11.77 7.19 23.03
CA HIS A 606 11.38 7.83 21.77
C HIS A 606 12.35 7.41 20.64
N PRO A 607 11.89 7.25 19.38
CA PRO A 607 12.72 6.96 18.20
C PRO A 607 13.34 8.20 17.50
N ASP A 608 13.36 9.38 18.13
CA ASP A 608 13.72 10.68 17.52
C ASP A 608 12.96 11.10 16.22
N LEU A 609 11.69 10.72 16.10
CA LEU A 609 10.78 11.11 15.00
C LEU A 609 9.68 12.12 15.44
N PRO A 610 9.26 13.10 14.61
CA PRO A 610 8.25 14.10 14.98
C PRO A 610 6.88 13.49 15.37
N LEU A 611 5.98 14.24 16.02
CA LEU A 611 4.68 13.69 16.42
C LEU A 611 3.68 13.54 15.27
N ALA A 612 4.04 13.89 14.03
CA ALA A 612 3.32 13.48 12.83
C ALA A 612 4.23 13.41 11.60
N LYS A 613 3.83 12.60 10.61
CA LYS A 613 4.52 12.46 9.32
C LYS A 613 3.53 12.20 8.19
N TRP A 614 3.75 12.85 7.05
CA TRP A 614 3.09 12.54 5.79
C TRP A 614 3.95 11.57 4.98
N PHE A 615 3.32 10.53 4.46
CA PHE A 615 3.87 9.59 3.48
C PHE A 615 3.15 9.84 2.15
N PRO A 616 3.67 10.74 1.30
CA PRO A 616 2.93 11.26 0.15
C PRO A 616 2.76 10.25 -0.99
N GLY A 617 3.56 9.18 -1.06
CA GLY A 617 3.32 8.10 -2.02
C GLY A 617 2.10 7.26 -1.68
N GLU A 618 1.82 7.13 -0.38
CA GLU A 618 0.71 6.33 0.18
C GLU A 618 -0.43 7.18 0.74
N GLY A 619 -0.47 8.48 0.44
CA GLY A 619 -1.53 9.40 0.89
C GLY A 619 -1.85 9.28 2.39
N LEU A 620 -0.85 8.99 3.21
CA LEU A 620 -1.02 8.59 4.61
C LEU A 620 -0.44 9.65 5.52
N VAL A 621 -1.25 10.20 6.42
CA VAL A 621 -0.78 11.04 7.52
C VAL A 621 -0.92 10.25 8.82
N ALA A 622 0.18 10.04 9.53
CA ALA A 622 0.18 9.50 10.87
C ALA A 622 0.43 10.60 11.89
N PHE A 623 -0.26 10.57 13.03
CA PHE A 623 -0.15 11.58 14.09
C PHE A 623 -0.22 10.93 15.48
N ARG A 624 0.44 11.54 16.46
CA ARG A 624 0.46 11.07 17.86
C ARG A 624 0.69 12.20 18.87
N THR A 625 0.65 11.86 20.16
CA THR A 625 0.95 12.79 21.29
C THR A 625 2.28 12.49 21.99
N GLY A 626 2.89 11.35 21.69
CA GLY A 626 4.11 10.87 22.30
C GLY A 626 4.42 9.43 21.89
N TRP A 627 5.51 8.88 22.40
CA TRP A 627 6.05 7.57 22.01
C TRP A 627 6.03 6.53 23.14
N ASP A 628 5.23 6.78 24.18
CA ASP A 628 4.97 5.85 25.28
C ASP A 628 3.57 5.20 25.20
N ALA A 629 3.32 4.23 26.07
CA ALA A 629 2.08 3.45 26.11
C ALA A 629 0.82 4.25 26.53
N LYS A 630 0.97 5.49 27.01
CA LYS A 630 -0.14 6.40 27.33
C LYS A 630 -0.43 7.37 26.18
N ALA A 631 0.37 7.38 25.12
CA ALA A 631 0.13 8.23 23.97
C ALA A 631 -1.22 7.92 23.29
N VAL A 632 -1.78 8.94 22.66
CA VAL A 632 -2.81 8.79 21.63
C VAL A 632 -2.12 8.85 20.27
N ALA A 633 -2.48 7.96 19.36
CA ALA A 633 -1.94 7.87 18.01
C ALA A 633 -3.05 7.50 17.02
N GLY A 634 -2.91 7.92 15.77
CA GLY A 634 -3.89 7.67 14.72
C GLY A 634 -3.33 7.89 13.32
N THR A 635 -4.12 7.51 12.34
CA THR A 635 -3.81 7.64 10.92
C THR A 635 -4.97 8.28 10.16
N PHE A 636 -4.67 8.95 9.05
CA PHE A 636 -5.63 9.40 8.05
C PHE A 636 -5.11 9.01 6.66
N HIS A 637 -5.94 8.35 5.87
CA HIS A 637 -5.54 7.66 4.65
C HIS A 637 -6.40 8.11 3.46
N ALA A 638 -5.79 8.79 2.50
CA ALA A 638 -6.43 9.23 1.26
C ALA A 638 -5.39 9.26 0.12
N HIS A 639 -5.27 8.15 -0.61
CA HIS A 639 -4.23 7.95 -1.62
C HIS A 639 -4.73 7.62 -3.03
N TYR A 640 -3.81 7.85 -3.97
CA TYR A 640 -3.88 7.46 -5.37
C TYR A 640 -3.39 6.03 -5.51
N ALA A 641 -4.13 5.15 -6.16
CA ALA A 641 -3.75 3.75 -6.32
C ALA A 641 -2.68 3.60 -7.41
N ARG A 642 -1.42 3.91 -7.08
CA ARG A 642 -0.30 3.81 -8.04
C ARG A 642 0.04 2.37 -8.42
N ILE A 643 -0.23 1.42 -7.52
CA ILE A 643 -0.02 -0.02 -7.70
C ILE A 643 -1.26 -0.73 -7.16
N VAL A 644 -1.88 -1.57 -7.98
CA VAL A 644 -3.14 -2.24 -7.65
C VAL A 644 -2.86 -3.63 -7.10
N ALA A 645 -2.71 -3.70 -5.78
CA ALA A 645 -2.61 -4.91 -5.00
C ALA A 645 -3.10 -4.64 -3.57
N HIS A 646 -3.91 -5.55 -3.02
CA HIS A 646 -4.31 -5.52 -1.60
C HIS A 646 -5.01 -4.24 -1.13
N ASP A 647 -5.73 -3.60 -2.05
CA ASP A 647 -6.39 -2.30 -1.87
C ASP A 647 -7.86 -2.43 -1.44
N GLN A 648 -8.46 -1.33 -0.97
CA GLN A 648 -9.82 -1.25 -0.42
C GLN A 648 -10.53 0.05 -0.83
N ALA A 649 -11.85 0.12 -0.64
CA ALA A 649 -12.61 1.36 -0.75
C ALA A 649 -12.50 2.23 0.53
N ASP A 650 -11.29 2.37 1.07
CA ASP A 650 -10.96 2.99 2.36
C ASP A 650 -10.59 4.48 2.27
N ARG A 651 -10.95 5.15 1.17
CA ARG A 651 -10.45 6.48 0.87
C ARG A 651 -11.09 7.57 1.73
N GLY A 652 -10.28 8.17 2.59
CA GLY A 652 -10.70 9.07 3.66
C GLY A 652 -10.68 8.43 5.05
N GLN A 653 -10.25 7.17 5.16
CA GLN A 653 -10.27 6.41 6.41
C GLN A 653 -9.41 7.05 7.51
N VAL A 654 -9.93 7.01 8.74
CA VAL A 654 -9.27 7.54 9.95
C VAL A 654 -9.19 6.44 11.01
N THR A 655 -8.10 6.41 11.79
CA THR A 655 -7.98 5.55 12.99
C THR A 655 -7.51 6.37 14.20
N LEU A 656 -7.83 5.92 15.42
CA LEU A 656 -7.46 6.59 16.66
C LEU A 656 -7.39 5.62 17.85
N TYR A 657 -6.19 5.30 18.31
CA TYR A 657 -5.91 4.44 19.45
C TYR A 657 -5.22 5.25 20.56
N GLY A 658 -5.45 4.90 21.83
CA GLY A 658 -4.78 5.56 22.95
C GLY A 658 -5.36 5.20 24.31
N TYR A 659 -4.62 5.46 25.39
CA TYR A 659 -5.04 5.09 26.76
C TYR A 659 -5.51 3.62 26.89
N GLY A 660 -4.90 2.71 26.12
CA GLY A 660 -5.24 1.28 26.07
C GLY A 660 -6.47 0.91 25.23
N GLY A 661 -7.23 1.86 24.69
CA GLY A 661 -8.40 1.59 23.85
C GLY A 661 -8.17 1.77 22.35
N ARG A 662 -8.98 1.03 21.57
CA ARG A 662 -9.07 1.09 20.11
C ARG A 662 -10.35 1.86 19.74
N TRP A 663 -10.27 3.19 19.69
CA TRP A 663 -11.46 4.05 19.70
C TRP A 663 -12.09 4.24 18.34
N ILE A 664 -11.28 4.47 17.31
CA ILE A 664 -11.67 4.50 15.91
C ILE A 664 -10.85 3.41 15.21
N VAL A 665 -11.51 2.40 14.67
CA VAL A 665 -10.88 1.21 14.05
C VAL A 665 -11.11 1.17 12.55
N ASP A 666 -10.27 0.41 11.84
CA ASP A 666 -10.64 -0.13 10.54
C ASP A 666 -11.35 -1.49 10.73
N SER A 667 -12.42 -1.70 9.98
CA SER A 667 -13.13 -3.00 9.89
C SER A 667 -12.79 -3.76 8.62
N GLY A 668 -12.10 -3.10 7.69
CA GLY A 668 -11.46 -3.73 6.55
C GLY A 668 -10.39 -4.71 7.00
N GLY A 669 -10.24 -5.79 6.25
CA GLY A 669 -9.36 -6.89 6.63
C GLY A 669 -9.42 -8.08 5.70
N ARG A 670 -8.60 -9.09 6.01
CA ARG A 670 -8.32 -10.24 5.15
C ARG A 670 -9.50 -11.19 4.96
N ASN A 671 -9.59 -11.75 3.75
CA ASN A 671 -10.36 -12.92 3.28
C ASN A 671 -11.87 -12.79 2.93
N GLN A 672 -12.49 -11.61 2.87
CA GLN A 672 -13.95 -11.52 2.71
C GLN A 672 -14.49 -10.55 1.65
N ARG A 673 -15.79 -10.71 1.33
CA ARG A 673 -16.48 -9.92 0.29
C ARG A 673 -16.68 -8.47 0.74
N PHE A 674 -17.18 -8.27 1.96
CA PHE A 674 -17.59 -6.94 2.45
C PHE A 674 -16.44 -6.11 3.06
N SER A 675 -15.31 -6.73 3.42
CA SER A 675 -14.19 -6.07 4.11
C SER A 675 -13.30 -5.19 3.21
N ALA A 676 -13.80 -4.81 2.04
CA ALA A 676 -13.21 -3.85 1.11
C ALA A 676 -14.24 -2.82 0.60
N HIS A 677 -15.48 -2.84 1.12
CA HIS A 677 -16.55 -1.90 0.78
C HIS A 677 -16.48 -0.65 1.66
N ARG A 678 -17.01 0.48 1.18
CA ARG A 678 -16.98 1.76 1.92
C ARG A 678 -17.60 1.67 3.32
N ASP A 679 -18.58 0.79 3.53
CA ASP A 679 -19.33 0.64 4.79
C ASP A 679 -18.62 -0.20 5.86
N ALA A 680 -17.43 -0.73 5.55
CA ALA A 680 -16.47 -1.29 6.51
C ALA A 680 -15.48 -0.23 7.06
N HIS A 681 -15.51 0.98 6.52
CA HIS A 681 -14.57 2.06 6.82
C HIS A 681 -15.31 3.28 7.38
N ASN A 682 -14.58 4.22 8.00
CA ASN A 682 -15.16 5.38 8.68
C ASN A 682 -15.57 6.49 7.69
N LEU A 683 -16.42 6.19 6.71
CA LEU A 683 -16.74 7.04 5.56
C LEU A 683 -18.21 7.49 5.55
N VAL A 684 -18.56 8.35 4.59
CA VAL A 684 -19.97 8.67 4.30
C VAL A 684 -20.46 7.79 3.17
N ILE A 685 -21.59 7.10 3.38
CA ILE A 685 -22.31 6.33 2.37
C ILE A 685 -23.40 7.23 1.78
N VAL A 686 -23.62 7.15 0.47
CA VAL A 686 -24.62 7.98 -0.24
C VAL A 686 -25.64 7.09 -0.94
N ASP A 687 -26.93 7.34 -0.70
CA ASP A 687 -28.07 6.54 -1.16
C ASP A 687 -27.95 5.03 -0.86
N GLY A 688 -27.31 4.68 0.26
CA GLY A 688 -27.00 3.29 0.65
C GLY A 688 -25.94 2.61 -0.23
N ILE A 689 -25.28 3.33 -1.15
CA ILE A 689 -24.34 2.74 -2.12
C ILE A 689 -22.94 2.61 -1.52
N THR A 690 -22.60 1.38 -1.13
CA THR A 690 -21.32 1.04 -0.46
C THR A 690 -20.13 0.83 -1.40
N ALA A 691 -20.34 0.99 -2.72
CA ALA A 691 -19.40 0.62 -3.80
C ALA A 691 -19.00 -0.87 -3.77
N GLN A 692 -19.79 -1.71 -4.45
CA GLN A 692 -19.61 -3.16 -4.45
C GLN A 692 -18.70 -3.64 -5.61
N PRO A 693 -17.44 -4.04 -5.36
CA PRO A 693 -16.68 -4.82 -6.33
C PRO A 693 -17.37 -6.15 -6.63
N ASN A 694 -17.36 -6.54 -7.91
CA ASN A 694 -18.01 -7.78 -8.36
C ASN A 694 -17.45 -9.01 -7.60
N PRO A 695 -18.31 -9.88 -7.01
CA PRO A 695 -17.89 -10.96 -6.12
C PRO A 695 -17.01 -12.06 -6.75
N LEU A 696 -16.79 -12.03 -8.07
CA LEU A 696 -15.95 -12.98 -8.82
C LEU A 696 -14.48 -12.52 -9.01
N SER A 697 -14.16 -11.23 -8.98
CA SER A 697 -12.79 -10.69 -9.25
C SER A 697 -12.11 -10.08 -8.01
N LYS A 698 -12.35 -10.71 -6.86
CA LYS A 698 -11.90 -10.28 -5.51
C LYS A 698 -10.44 -9.80 -5.47
N LEU A 699 -10.18 -8.81 -4.60
CA LEU A 699 -8.88 -8.31 -4.09
C LEU A 699 -8.23 -7.10 -4.77
N ASN A 700 -8.64 -6.70 -5.97
CA ASN A 700 -7.92 -5.69 -6.76
C ASN A 700 -8.80 -4.58 -7.36
N TRP A 701 -9.95 -4.27 -6.74
CA TRP A 701 -10.69 -3.04 -7.05
C TRP A 701 -10.22 -1.92 -6.12
N HIS A 702 -10.15 -0.70 -6.64
CA HIS A 702 -9.63 0.46 -5.91
C HIS A 702 -10.42 1.73 -6.23
N SER A 703 -10.12 2.78 -5.47
CA SER A 703 -10.65 4.13 -5.68
C SER A 703 -9.55 5.16 -5.39
N ASP A 704 -9.64 6.36 -5.97
CA ASP A 704 -8.58 7.38 -5.89
C ASP A 704 -8.96 8.53 -4.96
N SER A 705 -8.01 9.01 -4.17
CA SER A 705 -8.18 10.22 -3.36
C SER A 705 -6.82 10.85 -3.09
N PHE A 706 -6.80 12.07 -2.56
CA PHE A 706 -5.56 12.79 -2.36
C PHE A 706 -5.56 13.53 -1.04
N ILE A 707 -4.58 13.27 -0.17
CA ILE A 707 -4.14 14.26 0.81
C ILE A 707 -3.66 15.50 0.04
N THR A 708 -4.44 16.58 0.09
CA THR A 708 -4.18 17.81 -0.66
C THR A 708 -3.14 18.68 0.05
N ASP A 709 -3.20 18.69 1.39
CA ASP A 709 -2.27 19.43 2.25
C ASP A 709 -2.16 18.83 3.69
N MET A 710 -1.06 19.14 4.38
CA MET A 710 -0.85 18.84 5.80
C MET A 710 -0.08 19.99 6.46
N CYS A 711 -0.58 20.44 7.62
CA CYS A 711 0.09 21.41 8.48
C CYS A 711 0.30 20.79 9.88
N HIS A 712 1.42 21.06 10.54
CA HIS A 712 1.76 20.40 11.80
C HIS A 712 2.51 21.31 12.79
N SER A 713 2.22 21.07 14.07
CA SER A 713 2.96 21.54 15.23
C SER A 713 2.83 20.52 16.37
N ASP A 714 3.96 20.14 16.98
CA ASP A 714 3.96 19.32 18.20
C ASP A 714 3.19 20.00 19.35
N ALA A 715 3.18 21.34 19.39
CA ALA A 715 2.62 22.12 20.50
C ALA A 715 1.08 22.21 20.50
N VAL A 716 0.42 22.12 19.33
CA VAL A 716 -1.04 22.33 19.22
C VAL A 716 -1.79 21.31 18.36
N ALA A 717 -1.36 21.03 17.13
CA ALA A 717 -2.23 20.32 16.18
C ALA A 717 -1.49 19.61 15.04
N THR A 718 -2.09 18.56 14.51
CA THR A 718 -1.91 18.13 13.12
C THR A 718 -3.19 18.45 12.36
N VAL A 719 -3.09 19.17 11.26
CA VAL A 719 -4.15 19.38 10.27
C VAL A 719 -3.81 18.57 9.04
N SER A 720 -4.77 17.86 8.48
CA SER A 720 -4.66 17.25 7.17
C SER A 720 -5.98 17.36 6.42
N GLN A 721 -5.89 17.69 5.13
CA GLN A 721 -7.03 17.82 4.23
C GLN A 721 -6.96 16.76 3.15
N ALA A 722 -8.11 16.22 2.74
CA ALA A 722 -8.22 15.31 1.61
C ALA A 722 -9.35 15.70 0.64
N ASP A 723 -9.05 15.57 -0.65
CA ASP A 723 -10.04 15.46 -1.70
C ASP A 723 -10.39 13.98 -1.89
N LEU A 724 -11.62 13.62 -1.53
CA LEU A 724 -12.20 12.29 -1.66
C LEU A 724 -13.05 12.18 -2.92
N THR A 725 -13.33 13.27 -3.64
CA THR A 725 -14.22 13.33 -4.81
C THR A 725 -13.97 12.22 -5.85
N PRO A 726 -12.72 11.89 -6.24
CA PRO A 726 -12.49 10.83 -7.22
C PRO A 726 -12.91 9.46 -6.69
N SER A 727 -12.82 9.22 -5.38
CA SER A 727 -13.18 7.93 -4.77
C SER A 727 -14.68 7.69 -4.72
N TYR A 728 -15.46 8.78 -4.74
CA TYR A 728 -16.91 8.76 -4.86
C TYR A 728 -17.36 8.65 -6.32
N ARG A 729 -16.69 9.36 -7.25
CA ARG A 729 -16.96 9.33 -8.70
C ARG A 729 -16.59 8.02 -9.40
N TYR A 730 -15.49 7.39 -8.98
CA TYR A 730 -14.82 6.35 -9.74
C TYR A 730 -14.46 5.15 -8.85
N LEU A 731 -14.83 3.97 -9.33
CA LEU A 731 -14.22 2.70 -8.97
C LEU A 731 -13.37 2.22 -10.12
N TYR A 732 -12.29 1.53 -9.80
CA TYR A 732 -11.37 0.98 -10.77
C TYR A 732 -11.21 -0.52 -10.50
N ASN A 733 -11.18 -1.35 -11.53
CA ASN A 733 -10.83 -2.75 -11.37
C ASN A 733 -9.29 -2.96 -11.46
N TRP A 734 -8.85 -4.22 -11.52
CA TRP A 734 -7.41 -4.55 -11.54
C TRP A 734 -6.72 -4.17 -12.85
N GLN A 735 -7.49 -4.00 -13.93
CA GLN A 735 -7.08 -3.43 -15.20
C GLN A 735 -7.27 -1.90 -15.23
N HIS A 736 -7.47 -1.23 -14.09
CA HIS A 736 -7.83 0.20 -13.95
C HIS A 736 -8.95 0.68 -14.90
N GLU A 737 -9.82 -0.22 -15.36
CA GLU A 737 -11.03 0.18 -16.08
C GLU A 737 -11.94 0.92 -15.10
N ILE A 738 -12.48 2.06 -15.53
CA ILE A 738 -13.37 2.89 -14.71
C ILE A 738 -14.77 2.29 -14.70
N TYR A 739 -15.36 2.27 -13.51
CA TYR A 739 -16.77 1.98 -13.25
C TYR A 739 -17.34 3.06 -12.33
N ASN A 740 -18.65 3.31 -12.42
CA ASN A 740 -19.37 4.01 -11.34
C ASN A 740 -19.73 3.06 -10.20
N SER A 741 -20.29 3.61 -9.13
CA SER A 741 -20.75 2.91 -7.92
C SER A 741 -21.78 1.80 -8.17
N LYS A 742 -22.45 1.85 -9.33
CA LYS A 742 -23.42 0.86 -9.84
C LYS A 742 -22.78 -0.17 -10.77
N SER A 743 -21.45 -0.26 -10.77
CA SER A 743 -20.62 -1.20 -11.55
C SER A 743 -20.85 -1.12 -13.07
N ARG A 744 -21.17 0.07 -13.60
CA ARG A 744 -21.30 0.29 -15.04
C ARG A 744 -19.98 0.78 -15.64
N PRO A 745 -19.40 0.07 -16.64
CA PRO A 745 -18.11 0.41 -17.21
C PRO A 745 -18.16 1.74 -17.96
N GLY A 746 -17.13 2.56 -17.78
CA GLY A 746 -16.94 3.83 -18.47
C GLY A 746 -17.72 5.01 -17.91
N GLU A 747 -18.75 4.78 -17.09
CA GLU A 747 -19.54 5.80 -16.38
C GLU A 747 -18.81 6.32 -15.13
N LYS A 748 -19.30 7.45 -14.60
CA LYS A 748 -18.91 8.00 -13.28
C LYS A 748 -20.16 8.38 -12.50
N ASP A 749 -20.08 8.39 -11.18
CA ASP A 749 -21.13 9.02 -10.35
C ASP A 749 -21.03 10.56 -10.45
N PRO A 750 -22.16 11.29 -10.32
CA PRO A 750 -22.21 12.71 -10.67
C PRO A 750 -21.48 13.66 -9.71
N PHE A 751 -21.00 13.17 -8.55
CA PHE A 751 -20.35 13.92 -7.47
C PHE A 751 -19.68 15.25 -7.87
N GLU A 752 -20.17 16.37 -7.36
CA GLU A 752 -19.53 17.69 -7.50
C GLU A 752 -18.26 17.76 -6.64
N TRP A 753 -18.35 17.44 -5.34
CA TRP A 753 -17.21 17.29 -4.44
C TRP A 753 -17.46 16.32 -3.27
N ALA A 754 -16.38 15.77 -2.74
CA ALA A 754 -16.33 15.17 -1.41
C ALA A 754 -14.98 15.53 -0.76
N ARG A 755 -15.01 16.20 0.40
CA ARG A 755 -13.82 16.66 1.12
C ARG A 755 -13.86 16.18 2.56
N ARG A 756 -12.68 15.91 3.12
CA ARG A 756 -12.51 15.60 4.54
C ARG A 756 -11.33 16.36 5.13
N ASN A 757 -11.58 17.04 6.25
CA ASN A 757 -10.59 17.69 7.07
C ASN A 757 -10.44 16.94 8.40
N VAL A 758 -9.20 16.63 8.77
CA VAL A 758 -8.87 15.97 10.03
C VAL A 758 -7.96 16.88 10.84
N VAL A 759 -8.40 17.25 12.06
CA VAL A 759 -7.62 18.08 12.98
C VAL A 759 -7.42 17.34 14.29
N PHE A 760 -6.20 16.87 14.52
CA PHE A 760 -5.81 16.23 15.77
C PHE A 760 -5.16 17.25 16.70
N MET A 761 -5.93 17.74 17.66
CA MET A 761 -5.53 18.72 18.66
C MET A 761 -4.79 18.04 19.83
N ARG A 762 -3.83 18.76 20.42
CA ARG A 762 -3.01 18.38 21.58
C ARG A 762 -2.48 19.64 22.29
N GLY A 763 -1.64 19.48 23.29
CA GLY A 763 -0.91 20.56 23.96
C GLY A 763 -0.78 20.36 25.47
N LYS A 764 -0.27 21.39 26.17
CA LYS A 764 -0.09 21.37 27.64
C LYS A 764 -1.32 21.86 28.42
N GLU A 765 -2.21 22.60 27.77
CA GLU A 765 -3.33 23.29 28.42
C GLU A 765 -4.67 22.54 28.28
N ALA A 766 -4.79 21.69 27.26
CA ALA A 766 -5.93 20.81 27.05
C ALA A 766 -5.46 19.40 26.66
N PRO A 767 -6.19 18.34 27.06
CA PRO A 767 -6.06 16.98 26.56
C PRO A 767 -6.13 16.87 25.03
N PRO A 768 -5.60 15.79 24.44
CA PRO A 768 -5.70 15.54 23.00
C PRO A 768 -7.11 15.14 22.58
N TYR A 769 -7.56 15.63 21.43
CA TYR A 769 -8.83 15.24 20.81
C TYR A 769 -8.74 15.35 19.28
N LEU A 770 -9.64 14.66 18.59
CA LEU A 770 -9.72 14.62 17.14
C LEU A 770 -11.01 15.31 16.67
N LEU A 771 -10.90 16.11 15.61
CA LEU A 771 -12.02 16.59 14.81
C LEU A 771 -11.97 15.91 13.44
N ILE A 772 -13.11 15.39 13.00
CA ILE A 772 -13.33 14.90 11.64
C ILE A 772 -14.45 15.75 11.05
N ALA A 773 -14.14 16.52 10.01
CA ALA A 773 -15.10 17.37 9.31
C ALA A 773 -15.24 16.92 7.85
N ASP A 774 -16.47 16.63 7.44
CA ASP A 774 -16.84 16.17 6.10
C ASP A 774 -17.68 17.24 5.39
N ASP A 775 -17.47 17.41 4.08
CA ASP A 775 -18.30 18.25 3.20
C ASP A 775 -18.46 17.53 1.84
N LEU A 776 -19.68 17.12 1.53
CA LEU A 776 -20.00 16.34 0.34
C LEU A 776 -21.21 16.94 -0.38
N ARG A 777 -21.14 16.95 -1.72
CA ARG A 777 -22.26 17.22 -2.61
C ARG A 777 -22.18 16.29 -3.79
N GLN A 778 -23.24 15.50 -3.98
CA GLN A 778 -23.31 14.58 -5.12
C GLN A 778 -23.68 15.38 -6.36
N ASP A 779 -24.84 16.03 -6.35
CA ASP A 779 -25.23 17.00 -7.38
C ASP A 779 -26.21 18.02 -6.77
N ALA A 780 -27.18 18.52 -7.53
CA ALA A 780 -28.15 19.49 -7.05
C ALA A 780 -29.45 18.86 -6.50
N ASP A 781 -29.62 17.54 -6.64
CA ASP A 781 -30.76 16.80 -6.10
C ASP A 781 -30.52 16.42 -4.62
N GLN A 782 -31.59 16.05 -3.92
CA GLN A 782 -31.49 15.58 -2.53
C GLN A 782 -31.10 14.10 -2.46
N HIS A 783 -30.01 13.82 -1.77
CA HIS A 783 -29.50 12.47 -1.49
C HIS A 783 -29.56 12.14 -0.01
N GLU A 784 -29.48 10.85 0.30
CA GLU A 784 -29.28 10.36 1.66
C GLU A 784 -27.79 10.16 1.94
N TYR A 785 -27.22 10.93 2.85
CA TYR A 785 -25.83 10.82 3.29
C TYR A 785 -25.79 10.22 4.69
N THR A 786 -25.23 9.03 4.85
CA THR A 786 -25.09 8.33 6.13
C THR A 786 -23.62 8.24 6.52
N TRP A 787 -23.24 8.97 7.56
CA TRP A 787 -21.88 9.03 8.10
C TRP A 787 -21.62 7.85 9.04
N HIS A 788 -20.52 7.12 8.83
CA HIS A 788 -20.13 5.96 9.63
C HIS A 788 -18.86 6.21 10.46
N LEU A 789 -18.84 5.68 11.68
CA LEU A 789 -17.61 5.50 12.47
C LEU A 789 -17.64 4.19 13.26
N HIS A 790 -16.58 3.40 13.19
CA HIS A 790 -16.45 2.08 13.79
C HIS A 790 -15.55 2.13 15.03
N THR A 791 -15.91 1.38 16.07
CA THR A 791 -15.12 1.25 17.30
C THR A 791 -14.79 -0.20 17.61
N GLY A 792 -13.75 -0.44 18.43
CA GLY A 792 -13.31 -1.81 18.75
C GLY A 792 -14.40 -2.65 19.45
N ALA A 793 -14.46 -3.94 19.13
CA ALA A 793 -15.37 -4.93 19.75
C ALA A 793 -15.22 -5.04 21.29
N ASP A 794 -14.13 -4.51 21.84
CA ASP A 794 -13.84 -4.44 23.27
C ASP A 794 -14.44 -3.21 23.98
N ASN A 795 -15.06 -2.27 23.24
CA ASN A 795 -15.68 -1.08 23.78
C ASN A 795 -17.19 -1.26 23.98
N ARG A 796 -17.71 -0.83 25.14
CA ARG A 796 -19.15 -0.67 25.43
C ARG A 796 -19.57 0.74 25.03
N VAL A 797 -20.74 0.93 24.41
CA VAL A 797 -21.11 2.21 23.78
C VAL A 797 -22.49 2.70 24.22
N THR A 798 -22.55 3.66 25.14
CA THR A 798 -23.83 4.33 25.48
C THR A 798 -24.01 5.58 24.63
N VAL A 799 -25.21 5.81 24.10
CA VAL A 799 -25.56 6.98 23.28
C VAL A 799 -26.66 7.79 23.96
N ASP A 800 -26.60 9.11 23.81
CA ASP A 800 -27.57 10.10 24.28
C ASP A 800 -27.63 11.26 23.26
N GLY A 801 -28.68 11.25 22.42
CA GLY A 801 -28.82 12.15 21.26
C GLY A 801 -27.62 12.08 20.32
N ALA A 802 -26.98 13.23 20.08
CA ALA A 802 -25.78 13.35 19.26
C ALA A 802 -24.46 12.94 19.97
N THR A 803 -24.51 12.45 21.21
CA THR A 803 -23.33 12.15 22.05
C THR A 803 -23.21 10.66 22.32
N ALA A 804 -21.99 10.12 22.24
CA ALA A 804 -21.67 8.76 22.65
C ALA A 804 -20.51 8.70 23.65
N LEU A 805 -20.58 7.72 24.55
CA LEU A 805 -19.48 7.33 25.43
C LEU A 805 -19.07 5.89 25.10
N CYS A 806 -17.89 5.75 24.50
CA CYS A 806 -17.18 4.47 24.43
C CYS A 806 -16.47 4.24 25.77
N HIS A 807 -16.69 3.09 26.41
CA HIS A 807 -16.02 2.65 27.62
C HIS A 807 -15.32 1.32 27.36
N ARG A 808 -13.99 1.30 27.53
CA ARG A 808 -13.21 0.07 27.59
C ARG A 808 -13.05 -0.32 29.06
N PRO A 809 -13.73 -1.38 29.55
CA PRO A 809 -13.62 -1.78 30.96
C PRO A 809 -12.22 -2.36 31.25
N SER A 810 -11.70 -2.10 32.45
CA SER A 810 -10.55 -2.85 32.94
C SER A 810 -10.93 -4.31 33.16
N THR A 811 -10.24 -5.23 32.51
CA THR A 811 -10.22 -6.66 32.86
C THR A 811 -8.77 -7.02 33.13
N PRO A 812 -8.29 -6.98 34.39
CA PRO A 812 -6.88 -7.16 34.69
C PRO A 812 -6.41 -8.61 34.44
N LYS A 813 -7.34 -9.57 34.57
CA LYS A 813 -7.15 -10.98 34.22
C LYS A 813 -8.22 -11.44 33.23
N THR A 814 -7.94 -12.57 32.59
CA THR A 814 -8.88 -13.40 31.87
C THR A 814 -8.68 -14.82 32.37
N ASP A 815 -9.75 -15.42 32.90
CA ASP A 815 -9.79 -16.83 33.26
C ASP A 815 -10.19 -17.65 32.03
N TYR A 816 -9.71 -18.89 31.91
CA TYR A 816 -9.86 -19.69 30.69
C TYR A 816 -9.84 -21.21 30.94
N LEU A 817 -10.59 -21.95 30.12
CA LEU A 817 -10.39 -23.36 29.86
C LEU A 817 -9.21 -23.56 28.91
N TYR A 818 -8.42 -24.58 29.16
CA TYR A 818 -7.48 -25.14 28.20
C TYR A 818 -7.26 -26.64 28.43
N HIS A 819 -6.66 -27.32 27.47
CA HIS A 819 -6.01 -28.60 27.68
C HIS A 819 -4.51 -28.34 27.76
N PRO A 820 -3.79 -28.75 28.82
CA PRO A 820 -2.35 -28.53 28.91
C PRO A 820 -1.60 -29.32 27.84
N LEU A 821 -0.37 -28.90 27.52
CA LEU A 821 0.55 -29.74 26.77
C LEU A 821 0.91 -30.97 27.60
N GLU A 822 0.83 -32.17 27.03
CA GLU A 822 1.40 -33.37 27.66
C GLU A 822 2.94 -33.32 27.64
N PRO A 823 3.63 -34.07 28.51
CA PRO A 823 5.09 -34.20 28.43
C PRO A 823 5.55 -34.62 27.03
N VAL A 824 6.66 -34.02 26.59
CA VAL A 824 7.25 -34.23 25.27
C VAL A 824 7.53 -35.73 25.07
N GLY A 825 7.03 -36.31 23.97
CA GLY A 825 7.16 -37.74 23.65
C GLY A 825 5.88 -38.57 23.80
N THR A 826 4.76 -37.99 24.23
CA THR A 826 3.47 -38.71 24.35
C THR A 826 2.69 -38.64 23.02
N PRO A 827 2.09 -39.73 22.51
CA PRO A 827 1.29 -39.69 21.27
C PRO A 827 0.11 -38.72 21.42
N GLY A 828 -0.08 -37.84 20.43
CA GLY A 828 -1.07 -36.77 20.49
C GLY A 828 -2.47 -37.24 20.94
N PRO A 829 -3.10 -36.54 21.90
CA PRO A 829 -4.28 -37.04 22.60
C PRO A 829 -5.45 -37.29 21.64
N LYS A 830 -5.99 -38.52 21.68
CA LYS A 830 -7.15 -38.87 20.85
C LYS A 830 -8.41 -38.14 21.34
N PRO A 831 -9.33 -37.74 20.44
CA PRO A 831 -10.50 -36.92 20.81
C PRO A 831 -11.46 -37.53 21.83
N ASP A 832 -11.33 -38.82 22.11
CA ASP A 832 -12.20 -39.59 23.02
C ASP A 832 -11.46 -40.04 24.31
N THR A 833 -10.15 -39.79 24.41
CA THR A 833 -9.32 -40.07 25.61
C THR A 833 -8.73 -38.82 26.25
N GLY A 834 -8.60 -37.71 25.51
CA GLY A 834 -8.06 -36.42 25.99
C GLY A 834 -9.03 -35.55 26.80
N GLY A 835 -9.90 -36.15 27.61
CA GLY A 835 -10.84 -35.42 28.47
C GLY A 835 -11.89 -34.55 27.76
N PHE A 836 -12.63 -33.77 28.54
CA PHE A 836 -13.65 -32.83 28.03
C PHE A 836 -14.02 -31.76 29.08
N ALA A 837 -14.73 -30.72 28.64
CA ALA A 837 -15.53 -29.85 29.50
C ALA A 837 -16.97 -29.77 28.97
N GLU A 838 -17.96 -29.83 29.85
CA GLU A 838 -19.40 -29.73 29.57
C GLU A 838 -20.00 -28.54 30.33
N TYR A 839 -20.88 -27.81 29.66
CA TYR A 839 -21.62 -26.66 30.21
C TYR A 839 -23.11 -26.88 29.97
N ASP A 840 -23.92 -26.88 31.02
CA ASP A 840 -25.37 -26.90 30.91
C ASP A 840 -25.91 -25.47 30.81
N VAL A 841 -26.62 -25.20 29.71
CA VAL A 841 -27.05 -23.87 29.26
C VAL A 841 -28.57 -23.84 29.20
N VAL A 842 -29.20 -22.98 30.01
CA VAL A 842 -30.66 -22.86 30.04
C VAL A 842 -31.13 -21.79 29.06
N LEU A 843 -31.83 -22.19 28.00
CA LEU A 843 -32.49 -21.30 27.05
C LEU A 843 -33.88 -20.89 27.55
N PRO A 844 -34.19 -19.59 27.70
CA PRO A 844 -35.52 -19.14 28.13
C PRO A 844 -36.58 -19.23 27.02
N THR A 845 -36.16 -19.23 25.76
CA THR A 845 -37.03 -19.22 24.56
C THR A 845 -36.48 -20.16 23.50
N PRO A 846 -37.32 -20.86 22.72
CA PRO A 846 -36.85 -21.57 21.53
C PRO A 846 -36.42 -20.58 20.44
N GLY A 847 -35.48 -20.96 19.59
CA GLY A 847 -35.04 -20.12 18.48
C GLY A 847 -33.82 -20.66 17.74
N VAL A 848 -33.36 -19.86 16.77
CA VAL A 848 -32.12 -20.09 16.04
C VAL A 848 -31.01 -19.31 16.74
N TYR A 849 -29.93 -19.98 17.14
CA TYR A 849 -28.83 -19.39 17.91
C TYR A 849 -27.48 -19.63 17.25
N SER A 850 -26.61 -18.62 17.24
CA SER A 850 -25.18 -18.78 16.96
C SER A 850 -24.41 -18.98 18.25
N LEU A 851 -23.44 -19.90 18.23
CA LEU A 851 -22.43 -20.03 19.26
C LEU A 851 -21.14 -19.32 18.83
N TRP A 852 -20.56 -18.53 19.74
CA TRP A 852 -19.28 -17.87 19.56
C TRP A 852 -18.36 -18.16 20.74
N GLY A 853 -17.07 -18.25 20.49
CA GLY A 853 -16.05 -18.43 21.54
C GLY A 853 -15.09 -17.24 21.58
N TYR A 854 -14.77 -16.79 22.79
CA TYR A 854 -13.74 -15.80 23.08
C TYR A 854 -12.44 -16.55 23.39
N GLY A 855 -11.67 -16.84 22.34
CA GLY A 855 -10.50 -17.70 22.40
C GLY A 855 -9.21 -17.02 21.95
N ARG A 856 -8.09 -17.65 22.28
CA ARG A 856 -6.77 -17.35 21.71
C ARG A 856 -5.95 -18.61 21.46
N ALA A 857 -4.98 -18.51 20.55
CA ALA A 857 -3.89 -19.47 20.46
C ALA A 857 -3.12 -19.54 21.79
N GLY A 858 -2.61 -20.73 22.11
CA GLY A 858 -1.70 -20.98 23.21
C GLY A 858 -0.33 -20.32 23.00
N ASN A 859 0.62 -20.66 23.87
CA ASN A 859 1.97 -20.09 23.81
C ASN A 859 3.05 -21.13 23.42
N ALA A 860 2.69 -22.40 23.26
CA ALA A 860 3.64 -23.51 23.15
C ALA A 860 4.07 -23.81 21.71
N VAL A 861 3.13 -23.86 20.76
CA VAL A 861 3.38 -24.24 19.35
C VAL A 861 2.97 -23.08 18.43
N PRO A 862 3.90 -22.44 17.70
CA PRO A 862 3.57 -21.39 16.73
C PRO A 862 2.79 -21.97 15.56
N GLY A 863 1.89 -21.17 14.98
CA GLY A 863 1.18 -21.58 13.76
C GLY A 863 0.03 -22.56 13.97
N GLY A 864 -0.09 -23.15 15.17
CA GLY A 864 -1.31 -23.85 15.56
C GLY A 864 -2.54 -23.00 15.29
N MET A 865 -3.59 -23.63 14.75
CA MET A 865 -4.91 -23.01 14.69
C MET A 865 -5.58 -23.00 16.07
N ASP A 866 -4.98 -23.70 17.03
CA ASP A 866 -5.30 -23.80 18.45
C ASP A 866 -6.79 -23.88 18.70
N SER A 867 -7.25 -25.11 18.53
CA SER A 867 -8.63 -25.42 18.24
C SER A 867 -9.20 -26.50 19.14
N PHE A 868 -10.53 -26.47 19.20
CA PHE A 868 -11.34 -27.41 19.96
C PHE A 868 -12.32 -28.12 19.02
N HIS A 869 -12.77 -29.30 19.44
CA HIS A 869 -13.99 -29.91 18.96
C HIS A 869 -15.14 -29.49 19.89
N ILE A 870 -16.08 -28.71 19.35
CA ILE A 870 -17.28 -28.25 20.06
C ILE A 870 -18.49 -29.05 19.60
N GLN A 871 -19.34 -29.47 20.52
CA GLN A 871 -20.62 -30.11 20.22
C GLN A 871 -21.73 -29.37 20.99
N VAL A 872 -22.84 -29.10 20.33
CA VAL A 872 -24.01 -28.42 20.93
C VAL A 872 -25.17 -29.41 20.94
N ALA A 873 -25.74 -29.65 22.12
CA ALA A 873 -26.75 -30.70 22.36
C ALA A 873 -26.31 -32.05 21.75
N ALA A 874 -27.23 -32.77 21.11
CA ALA A 874 -26.94 -34.03 20.39
C ALA A 874 -26.42 -33.82 18.95
N GLY A 875 -25.97 -32.61 18.59
CA GLY A 875 -25.50 -32.26 17.25
C GLY A 875 -24.13 -32.86 16.87
N PRO A 876 -23.62 -32.55 15.67
CA PRO A 876 -22.30 -32.99 15.23
C PRO A 876 -21.16 -32.30 16.00
N ARG A 877 -19.97 -32.93 16.02
CA ARG A 877 -18.72 -32.27 16.48
C ARG A 877 -18.24 -31.28 15.42
N ILE A 878 -18.04 -30.04 15.82
CA ILE A 878 -17.64 -28.90 14.99
C ILE A 878 -16.20 -28.52 15.36
N VAL A 879 -15.33 -28.39 14.36
CA VAL A 879 -13.99 -27.80 14.57
C VAL A 879 -14.13 -26.30 14.75
N TRP A 880 -13.68 -25.78 15.89
CA TRP A 880 -13.60 -24.34 16.15
C TRP A 880 -12.14 -23.96 16.42
N SER A 881 -11.64 -22.96 15.68
CA SER A 881 -10.30 -22.41 15.83
C SER A 881 -10.37 -21.05 16.54
N ALA A 882 -9.52 -20.87 17.55
CA ALA A 882 -9.30 -19.56 18.16
C ALA A 882 -8.48 -18.61 17.25
N GLY A 883 -7.96 -19.12 16.13
CA GLY A 883 -7.05 -18.44 15.21
C GLY A 883 -5.65 -18.26 15.79
N HIS A 884 -4.68 -17.91 14.94
CA HIS A 884 -3.26 -17.72 15.30
C HIS A 884 -2.98 -16.47 16.18
N SER A 885 -3.97 -15.99 16.92
CA SER A 885 -3.91 -14.76 17.71
C SER A 885 -3.47 -15.06 19.13
N TYR A 886 -2.38 -14.44 19.60
CA TYR A 886 -1.99 -14.45 21.02
C TYR A 886 -2.82 -13.51 21.91
N ASP A 887 -3.78 -12.78 21.33
CA ASP A 887 -4.78 -11.99 22.05
C ASP A 887 -6.17 -12.63 21.87
N TYR A 888 -6.97 -12.66 22.94
CA TYR A 888 -8.33 -13.20 22.90
C TYR A 888 -9.24 -12.42 21.94
N LYS A 889 -9.94 -13.14 21.07
CA LYS A 889 -10.88 -12.63 20.06
C LYS A 889 -12.15 -13.46 20.04
N TRP A 890 -13.26 -12.85 19.65
CA TRP A 890 -14.50 -13.57 19.37
C TRP A 890 -14.48 -14.13 17.95
N SER A 891 -14.67 -15.44 17.80
CA SER A 891 -14.90 -16.12 16.52
C SER A 891 -16.10 -17.07 16.62
N ARG A 892 -16.83 -17.24 15.50
CA ARG A 892 -18.03 -18.09 15.44
C ARG A 892 -17.62 -19.57 15.53
N VAL A 893 -18.37 -20.34 16.30
CA VAL A 893 -18.22 -21.80 16.38
C VAL A 893 -18.98 -22.42 15.22
N GLY A 894 -18.26 -22.81 14.18
CA GLY A 894 -18.86 -23.31 12.93
C GLY A 894 -19.38 -22.19 12.02
N LYS A 895 -20.03 -22.59 10.92
CA LYS A 895 -20.62 -21.67 9.93
C LYS A 895 -22.13 -21.51 10.06
N GLU A 896 -22.79 -22.52 10.62
CA GLU A 896 -24.25 -22.61 10.72
C GLU A 896 -24.72 -22.16 12.11
N ALA A 897 -26.02 -21.92 12.24
CA ALA A 897 -26.67 -21.66 13.51
C ALA A 897 -27.40 -22.92 14.00
N PHE A 898 -27.70 -22.97 15.29
CA PHE A 898 -28.33 -24.09 15.96
C PHE A 898 -29.80 -23.77 16.22
N GLU A 899 -30.71 -24.60 15.72
CA GLU A 899 -32.11 -24.58 16.16
C GLU A 899 -32.21 -25.27 17.52
N LEU A 900 -32.60 -24.51 18.56
CA LEU A 900 -32.62 -24.99 19.93
C LEU A 900 -33.97 -24.65 20.58
N ALA A 901 -34.54 -25.61 21.31
CA ALA A 901 -35.77 -25.43 22.08
C ALA A 901 -35.52 -24.64 23.38
N ALA A 902 -36.56 -24.10 24.03
CA ALA A 902 -36.43 -23.65 25.42
C ALA A 902 -36.12 -24.85 26.34
N GLY A 903 -35.32 -24.63 27.38
CA GLY A 903 -34.86 -25.69 28.30
C GLY A 903 -33.33 -25.77 28.38
N THR A 904 -32.83 -26.83 29.03
CA THR A 904 -31.39 -27.04 29.24
C THR A 904 -30.76 -27.77 28.05
N HIS A 905 -29.63 -27.27 27.54
CA HIS A 905 -28.80 -27.89 26.51
C HIS A 905 -27.37 -27.96 26.97
N THR A 906 -26.66 -29.04 26.65
CA THR A 906 -25.24 -29.18 26.98
C THR A 906 -24.37 -28.71 25.81
N ILE A 907 -23.37 -27.87 26.09
CA ILE A 907 -22.25 -27.59 25.18
C ILE A 907 -21.06 -28.41 25.66
N ARG A 908 -20.47 -29.24 24.78
CA ARG A 908 -19.31 -30.07 25.08
C ARG A 908 -18.09 -29.58 24.30
N VAL A 909 -17.00 -29.34 25.02
CA VAL A 909 -15.68 -29.00 24.50
C VAL A 909 -14.78 -30.22 24.66
N THR A 910 -14.10 -30.62 23.57
CA THR A 910 -13.14 -31.73 23.54
C THR A 910 -11.89 -31.30 22.78
N ILE A 911 -10.76 -31.96 23.05
CA ILE A 911 -9.48 -31.57 22.44
C ILE A 911 -9.47 -31.82 20.92
N ARG A 912 -8.89 -30.87 20.19
CA ARG A 912 -8.32 -31.06 18.86
C ARG A 912 -6.82 -30.76 18.88
N GLU A 913 -6.44 -29.60 19.44
CA GLU A 913 -5.03 -29.21 19.68
C GLU A 913 -4.87 -28.78 21.16
N PRO A 914 -3.75 -29.12 21.85
CA PRO A 914 -3.47 -28.68 23.20
C PRO A 914 -3.09 -27.19 23.27
N GLU A 915 -3.03 -26.63 24.48
CA GLU A 915 -2.72 -25.23 24.80
C GLU A 915 -3.64 -24.14 24.22
N ALA A 916 -4.56 -24.49 23.33
CA ALA A 916 -5.69 -23.65 22.92
C ALA A 916 -6.46 -23.15 24.16
N ARG A 917 -6.81 -21.86 24.18
CA ARG A 917 -7.45 -21.22 25.35
C ARG A 917 -8.77 -20.60 24.96
N VAL A 918 -9.81 -20.88 25.73
CA VAL A 918 -11.12 -20.23 25.61
C VAL A 918 -11.55 -19.69 26.96
N ALA A 919 -11.93 -18.43 27.00
CA ALA A 919 -12.29 -17.71 28.23
C ALA A 919 -13.80 -17.57 28.42
N THR A 920 -14.56 -17.51 27.33
CA THR A 920 -16.01 -17.30 27.39
C THR A 920 -16.64 -17.88 26.15
N PHE A 921 -17.78 -18.54 26.27
CA PHE A 921 -18.68 -18.79 25.15
C PHE A 921 -19.89 -17.85 25.22
N SER A 922 -20.44 -17.49 24.07
CA SER A 922 -21.65 -16.68 23.97
C SER A 922 -22.61 -17.35 23.01
N LEU A 923 -23.78 -17.73 23.52
CA LEU A 923 -24.90 -18.21 22.72
C LEU A 923 -25.83 -17.01 22.48
N VAL A 924 -25.92 -16.59 21.22
CA VAL A 924 -26.65 -15.38 20.77
C VAL A 924 -27.74 -15.77 19.77
N PRO A 925 -28.94 -15.16 19.79
CA PRO A 925 -29.92 -15.39 18.73
C PRO A 925 -29.33 -15.02 17.36
N GLU A 926 -29.65 -15.75 16.29
CA GLU A 926 -29.06 -15.51 14.97
C GLU A 926 -29.40 -14.09 14.48
N GLY A 927 -28.39 -13.38 13.95
CA GLY A 927 -28.50 -11.95 13.61
C GLY A 927 -28.36 -10.98 14.79
N SER A 928 -28.15 -11.47 16.02
CA SER A 928 -27.87 -10.63 17.20
C SER A 928 -26.38 -10.42 17.45
N THR A 929 -26.08 -9.47 18.34
CA THR A 929 -24.72 -8.97 18.60
C THR A 929 -24.04 -9.71 19.75
N ILE A 930 -22.72 -9.89 19.65
CA ILE A 930 -21.92 -10.45 20.74
C ILE A 930 -21.39 -9.29 21.56
N LEU A 931 -21.59 -9.35 22.88
CA LEU A 931 -21.38 -8.25 23.84
C LEU A 931 -22.32 -7.04 23.62
N ALA A 932 -22.81 -6.52 24.74
CA ALA A 932 -23.92 -5.59 24.77
C ALA A 932 -23.57 -4.23 24.13
N ILE A 933 -24.24 -3.93 23.02
CA ILE A 933 -24.54 -2.58 22.58
C ILE A 933 -25.74 -2.11 23.41
N PRO A 934 -25.62 -1.07 24.27
CA PRO A 934 -26.76 -0.39 24.88
C PRO A 934 -27.88 -0.09 23.88
N GLY A 935 -29.08 -0.58 24.17
CA GLY A 935 -30.24 -0.51 23.26
C GLY A 935 -30.59 -1.85 22.60
N HIS A 936 -29.62 -2.76 22.41
CA HIS A 936 -29.91 -4.16 22.06
C HIS A 936 -30.25 -4.98 23.31
N ASP A 937 -31.19 -5.92 23.17
CA ASP A 937 -31.67 -6.80 24.24
C ASP A 937 -30.64 -7.88 24.62
N ALA A 938 -29.59 -7.45 25.32
CA ALA A 938 -28.55 -8.32 25.86
C ALA A 938 -29.07 -9.35 26.88
N SER A 939 -30.34 -9.27 27.33
CA SER A 939 -30.93 -10.29 28.22
C SER A 939 -31.16 -11.64 27.54
N ARG A 940 -31.11 -11.68 26.20
CA ARG A 940 -31.21 -12.92 25.39
C ARG A 940 -29.87 -13.58 25.08
N ASN A 941 -28.76 -12.90 25.36
CA ASN A 941 -27.42 -13.42 25.14
C ASN A 941 -26.98 -14.22 26.37
N ILE A 942 -26.67 -15.50 26.19
CA ILE A 942 -26.23 -16.34 27.29
C ILE A 942 -24.70 -16.44 27.24
N LEU A 943 -24.06 -15.74 28.17
CA LEU A 943 -22.63 -15.81 28.42
C LEU A 943 -22.33 -17.00 29.33
N ILE A 944 -21.31 -17.77 28.95
CA ILE A 944 -20.87 -18.99 29.63
C ILE A 944 -19.40 -18.78 29.94
N ASP A 945 -19.04 -18.73 31.22
CA ASP A 945 -17.64 -18.67 31.62
C ASP A 945 -17.00 -20.03 31.31
N ALA A 946 -15.96 -20.02 30.47
CA ALA A 946 -15.28 -21.27 30.13
C ALA A 946 -14.43 -21.80 31.31
N ALA A 947 -14.07 -20.95 32.27
CA ALA A 947 -13.37 -21.36 33.47
C ALA A 947 -14.29 -21.99 34.54
N ASP A 948 -15.62 -22.03 34.33
CA ASP A 948 -16.61 -22.64 35.23
C ASP A 948 -17.50 -23.68 34.52
N PRO A 949 -16.94 -24.83 34.10
CA PRO A 949 -17.70 -25.90 33.46
C PRO A 949 -18.53 -26.71 34.46
N THR A 950 -19.78 -27.02 34.09
CA THR A 950 -20.68 -27.91 34.84
C THR A 950 -20.06 -29.28 35.11
N ARG A 951 -19.26 -29.78 34.16
CA ARG A 951 -18.39 -30.95 34.33
C ARG A 951 -17.06 -30.77 33.59
N ILE A 952 -15.97 -31.18 34.21
CA ILE A 952 -14.65 -31.23 33.58
C ILE A 952 -14.00 -32.59 33.82
N GLN A 953 -13.38 -33.14 32.77
CA GLN A 953 -12.58 -34.35 32.84
C GLN A 953 -11.15 -34.04 32.39
N SER A 954 -10.19 -34.33 33.27
CA SER A 954 -8.75 -34.31 33.00
C SER A 954 -8.40 -34.99 31.66
N PRO A 955 -7.47 -34.45 30.84
CA PRO A 955 -6.51 -33.39 31.20
C PRO A 955 -7.01 -31.95 31.12
N PHE A 956 -8.24 -31.70 30.65
CA PHE A 956 -8.80 -30.34 30.65
C PHE A 956 -8.74 -29.72 32.05
N THR A 957 -8.30 -28.46 32.11
CA THR A 957 -8.17 -27.69 33.34
C THR A 957 -8.41 -26.21 33.06
N THR A 958 -8.51 -25.42 34.11
CA THR A 958 -8.73 -23.97 34.02
C THR A 958 -7.51 -23.20 34.52
N GLY A 959 -7.36 -21.97 34.06
CA GLY A 959 -6.23 -21.11 34.40
C GLY A 959 -6.58 -19.62 34.29
N SER A 960 -5.66 -18.77 34.74
CA SER A 960 -5.83 -17.31 34.76
C SER A 960 -4.61 -16.62 34.17
N GLU A 961 -4.79 -15.65 33.27
CA GLU A 961 -3.68 -14.83 32.77
C GLU A 961 -4.00 -13.34 32.79
N ALA A 962 -2.97 -12.50 32.99
CA ALA A 962 -3.13 -11.05 32.95
C ALA A 962 -3.41 -10.58 31.51
N ARG A 963 -4.43 -9.73 31.30
CA ARG A 963 -4.66 -9.13 29.97
C ARG A 963 -3.51 -8.20 29.61
N ARG A 964 -3.02 -8.34 28.38
CA ARG A 964 -2.02 -7.45 27.76
C ARG A 964 -2.44 -5.98 27.73
N LEU A 965 -3.75 -5.73 27.64
CA LEU A 965 -4.36 -4.40 27.67
C LEU A 965 -5.38 -4.32 28.82
N ALA A 966 -4.87 -4.21 30.04
CA ALA A 966 -5.64 -4.16 31.29
C ALA A 966 -6.14 -2.75 31.68
N ALA A 967 -5.66 -1.69 31.01
CA ALA A 967 -6.04 -0.32 31.32
C ALA A 967 -7.50 -0.04 30.96
N GLU A 968 -8.24 0.55 31.90
CA GLU A 968 -9.52 1.20 31.61
C GLU A 968 -9.28 2.47 30.79
N GLY A 969 -10.18 2.74 29.84
CA GLY A 969 -10.17 3.95 29.04
C GLY A 969 -11.57 4.32 28.57
N PHE A 970 -11.70 5.54 28.06
CA PHE A 970 -12.94 6.04 27.48
C PHE A 970 -12.67 6.84 26.21
N MET A 971 -13.64 6.91 25.31
CA MET A 971 -13.75 8.02 24.35
C MET A 971 -15.12 8.66 24.51
N HIS A 972 -15.14 9.98 24.75
CA HIS A 972 -16.33 10.78 24.48
C HIS A 972 -16.33 11.11 22.99
N MET A 973 -17.44 10.85 22.33
CA MET A 973 -17.68 11.23 20.94
C MET A 973 -18.93 12.12 20.92
N GLN A 974 -18.92 13.19 20.14
CA GLN A 974 -20.09 14.00 19.90
C GLN A 974 -20.12 14.43 18.44
N LEU A 975 -21.25 14.21 17.77
CA LEU A 975 -21.54 14.81 16.48
C LEU A 975 -21.99 16.26 16.72
N LEU A 976 -21.09 17.21 16.47
CA LEU A 976 -21.33 18.64 16.68
C LEU A 976 -22.25 19.21 15.60
N PHE A 977 -22.07 18.75 14.35
CA PHE A 977 -22.89 19.12 13.20
C PHE A 977 -23.32 17.87 12.42
N PRO A 978 -24.61 17.75 12.01
CA PRO A 978 -25.68 18.73 12.26
C PRO A 978 -26.19 18.69 13.72
N PRO A 979 -26.58 19.83 14.31
CA PRO A 979 -26.79 19.98 15.76
C PRO A 979 -28.02 19.25 16.34
N GLN A 980 -28.83 18.61 15.48
CA GLN A 980 -30.05 17.87 15.84
C GLN A 980 -30.05 16.44 15.27
N SER A 981 -28.91 15.91 14.83
CA SER A 981 -28.83 14.51 14.40
C SER A 981 -28.88 13.57 15.60
N ASP A 982 -29.80 12.61 15.57
CA ASP A 982 -29.71 11.43 16.41
C ASP A 982 -28.53 10.59 15.93
N LEU A 983 -27.66 10.21 16.87
CA LEU A 983 -26.61 9.26 16.62
C LEU A 983 -27.17 7.85 16.89
N HIS A 984 -27.08 6.97 15.91
CA HIS A 984 -27.45 5.58 16.07
C HIS A 984 -26.20 4.72 16.24
N VAL A 985 -26.35 3.56 16.89
CA VAL A 985 -25.30 2.54 16.93
C VAL A 985 -25.88 1.24 16.42
N THR A 986 -25.39 0.83 15.25
CA THR A 986 -25.68 -0.46 14.65
C THR A 986 -24.50 -1.41 14.90
N PRO A 987 -24.71 -2.72 14.82
CA PRO A 987 -23.61 -3.65 14.76
C PRO A 987 -23.09 -3.81 13.34
N PHE A 988 -21.77 -3.68 13.16
CA PHE A 988 -21.12 -4.15 11.95
C PHE A 988 -20.77 -5.63 12.12
N HIS A 989 -21.24 -6.47 11.20
CA HIS A 989 -21.03 -7.93 11.20
C HIS A 989 -20.14 -8.36 10.02
N PRO A 990 -18.81 -8.17 10.11
CA PRO A 990 -17.88 -8.80 9.18
C PRO A 990 -17.85 -10.32 9.45
N GLU A 991 -18.06 -11.14 8.42
CA GLU A 991 -18.12 -12.61 8.54
C GLU A 991 -16.81 -13.27 9.13
N ALA A 992 -15.69 -12.54 9.30
CA ALA A 992 -14.38 -13.03 9.79
C ALA A 992 -13.75 -12.20 10.93
N MET A 993 -14.36 -11.06 11.30
CA MET A 993 -13.90 -10.28 12.45
C MET A 993 -14.98 -10.31 13.53
N SER A 994 -14.60 -10.01 14.77
CA SER A 994 -15.58 -9.88 15.84
C SER A 994 -16.57 -8.76 15.49
N PRO A 995 -17.89 -9.02 15.53
CA PRO A 995 -18.90 -7.98 15.46
C PRO A 995 -18.61 -6.85 16.44
N HIS A 996 -18.85 -5.61 16.03
CA HIS A 996 -18.51 -4.44 16.83
C HIS A 996 -19.42 -3.25 16.51
N PRO A 997 -19.46 -2.22 17.37
CA PRO A 997 -20.35 -1.09 17.19
C PRO A 997 -19.89 -0.16 16.05
N ARG A 998 -20.84 0.22 15.19
CA ARG A 998 -20.73 1.28 14.18
C ARG A 998 -21.71 2.39 14.53
N PHE A 999 -21.20 3.60 14.69
CA PHE A 999 -21.97 4.83 14.79
C PHE A 999 -22.49 5.21 13.40
N GLU A 1000 -23.75 5.65 13.35
CA GLU A 1000 -24.42 6.10 12.14
C GLU A 1000 -25.16 7.42 12.41
N ALA A 1001 -25.06 8.37 11.48
CA ALA A 1001 -25.89 9.57 11.48
C ALA A 1001 -26.22 9.97 10.03
N THR A 1002 -27.48 10.29 9.76
CA THR A 1002 -27.98 10.49 8.39
C THR A 1002 -28.49 11.91 8.15
N GLN A 1003 -28.22 12.44 6.96
CA GLN A 1003 -28.78 13.69 6.45
C GLN A 1003 -29.43 13.46 5.09
N ARG A 1004 -30.60 14.06 4.86
CA ARG A 1004 -31.25 14.14 3.56
C ARG A 1004 -31.22 15.57 3.04
N THR A 1005 -30.35 15.84 2.08
CA THR A 1005 -29.96 17.20 1.64
C THR A 1005 -29.25 17.12 0.28
N ASP A 1006 -28.95 18.23 -0.38
CA ASP A 1006 -28.08 18.25 -1.57
C ASP A 1006 -26.59 18.33 -1.19
N ARG A 1007 -26.26 19.18 -0.21
CA ARG A 1007 -24.94 19.28 0.43
C ARG A 1007 -25.01 18.79 1.87
N ALA A 1008 -24.32 17.70 2.18
CA ALA A 1008 -24.15 17.20 3.54
C ALA A 1008 -22.82 17.67 4.14
N GLN A 1009 -22.86 18.07 5.41
CA GLN A 1009 -21.66 18.35 6.20
C GLN A 1009 -21.76 17.62 7.54
N PHE A 1010 -20.68 17.03 8.01
CA PHE A 1010 -20.63 16.40 9.34
C PHE A 1010 -19.42 16.92 10.11
N LEU A 1011 -19.54 17.11 11.43
CA LEU A 1011 -18.41 17.46 12.30
C LEU A 1011 -18.45 16.60 13.56
N ALA A 1012 -17.56 15.61 13.66
CA ALA A 1012 -17.43 14.76 14.83
C ALA A 1012 -16.24 15.20 15.70
N TRP A 1013 -16.49 15.36 17.00
CA TRP A 1013 -15.48 15.56 18.03
C TRP A 1013 -15.26 14.25 18.81
N CYS A 1014 -14.02 13.77 18.84
CA CYS A 1014 -13.63 12.51 19.48
C CYS A 1014 -12.52 12.75 20.52
N TYR A 1015 -12.85 12.61 21.79
CA TYR A 1015 -11.97 12.84 22.94
C TYR A 1015 -11.66 11.53 23.69
N PRO A 1016 -10.53 10.85 23.37
CA PRO A 1016 -10.04 9.71 24.14
C PRO A 1016 -9.44 10.17 25.47
N ARG A 1017 -9.70 9.44 26.55
CA ARG A 1017 -9.20 9.74 27.90
C ARG A 1017 -8.99 8.50 28.76
N SER A 1018 -8.14 8.63 29.77
CA SER A 1018 -7.98 7.65 30.86
C SER A 1018 -8.82 8.05 32.09
N PRO A 1019 -9.00 7.16 33.09
CA PRO A 1019 -9.58 7.51 34.38
C PRO A 1019 -8.88 8.70 35.04
N GLY A 1020 -9.65 9.59 35.69
CA GLY A 1020 -9.12 10.78 36.37
C GLY A 1020 -8.77 11.97 35.47
N MET A 1021 -8.75 11.80 34.13
CA MET A 1021 -8.70 12.93 33.20
C MET A 1021 -10.02 13.73 33.25
N GLU A 1022 -9.92 15.03 32.96
CA GLU A 1022 -11.06 15.95 33.02
C GLU A 1022 -12.17 15.59 32.01
N ARG A 1023 -13.40 16.02 32.31
CA ARG A 1023 -14.54 15.91 31.42
C ARG A 1023 -14.94 17.34 31.05
N PRO A 1024 -14.68 17.81 29.81
CA PRO A 1024 -15.04 19.16 29.42
C PRO A 1024 -16.56 19.29 29.25
N THR A 1025 -17.07 20.51 29.30
CA THR A 1025 -18.42 20.82 28.80
C THR A 1025 -18.31 21.33 27.36
N VAL A 1026 -19.05 20.72 26.44
CA VAL A 1026 -19.21 21.21 25.07
C VAL A 1026 -20.54 21.97 24.98
N VAL A 1027 -20.51 23.18 24.45
CA VAL A 1027 -21.70 24.06 24.33
C VAL A 1027 -21.73 24.69 22.95
N ALA A 1028 -22.83 24.51 22.21
CA ALA A 1028 -23.07 25.24 20.98
C ALA A 1028 -23.27 26.73 21.28
N LEU A 1029 -22.55 27.60 20.58
CA LEU A 1029 -22.70 29.07 20.64
C LEU A 1029 -23.54 29.59 19.46
N SER A 1030 -23.49 28.87 18.34
CA SER A 1030 -24.40 29.00 17.20
C SER A 1030 -24.62 27.62 16.56
N ASP A 1031 -25.24 27.57 15.39
CA ASP A 1031 -25.32 26.40 14.52
C ASP A 1031 -23.97 26.00 13.90
N ARG A 1032 -22.96 26.88 13.93
CA ARG A 1032 -21.63 26.71 13.31
C ARG A 1032 -20.45 26.96 14.25
N GLU A 1033 -20.70 27.30 15.52
CA GLU A 1033 -19.65 27.51 16.53
C GLU A 1033 -19.95 26.71 17.82
N TRP A 1034 -18.94 26.01 18.34
CA TRP A 1034 -19.01 25.28 19.61
C TRP A 1034 -17.84 25.67 20.51
N ARG A 1035 -18.10 25.68 21.83
CA ARG A 1035 -17.09 25.92 22.85
C ARG A 1035 -16.89 24.69 23.72
N ILE A 1036 -15.65 24.23 23.81
CA ILE A 1036 -15.20 23.18 24.71
C ILE A 1036 -14.47 23.84 25.88
N ARG A 1037 -14.99 23.71 27.11
CA ARG A 1037 -14.34 24.24 28.31
C ARG A 1037 -13.49 23.18 29.00
N TRP A 1038 -12.19 23.42 29.05
CA TRP A 1038 -11.21 22.66 29.83
C TRP A 1038 -10.89 23.41 31.14
N ARG A 1039 -10.18 22.77 32.07
CA ARG A 1039 -9.80 23.37 33.36
C ARG A 1039 -8.88 24.59 33.23
N ARG A 1040 -8.10 24.69 32.15
CA ARG A 1040 -7.10 25.76 31.96
C ARG A 1040 -7.35 26.68 30.78
N CYS A 1041 -8.11 26.25 29.79
CA CYS A 1041 -8.45 27.00 28.59
C CYS A 1041 -9.83 26.62 28.08
N GLU A 1042 -10.35 27.37 27.12
CA GLU A 1042 -11.50 26.97 26.30
C GLU A 1042 -11.09 26.93 24.82
N ASP A 1043 -11.57 25.93 24.10
CA ASP A 1043 -11.40 25.80 22.65
C ASP A 1043 -12.71 26.16 21.96
N HIS A 1044 -12.69 27.15 21.07
CA HIS A 1044 -13.80 27.48 20.18
C HIS A 1044 -13.56 26.81 18.83
N ILE A 1045 -14.52 26.05 18.32
CA ILE A 1045 -14.49 25.36 17.04
C ILE A 1045 -15.50 26.03 16.11
N LEU A 1046 -15.08 26.42 14.91
CA LEU A 1046 -15.89 27.06 13.88
C LEU A 1046 -15.95 26.16 12.64
N LEU A 1047 -17.14 25.90 12.09
CA LEU A 1047 -17.35 25.07 10.88
C LEU A 1047 -17.84 25.90 9.69
N GLY A 1048 -17.13 25.83 8.56
CA GLY A 1048 -17.45 26.58 7.34
C GLY A 1048 -18.80 26.18 6.72
N GLY A 1049 -19.52 27.16 6.18
CA GLY A 1049 -20.87 27.00 5.63
C GLY A 1049 -21.00 27.44 4.17
N GLN A 1050 -21.99 28.27 3.86
CA GLN A 1050 -22.00 29.11 2.66
C GLN A 1050 -21.68 30.55 3.10
N GLY A 1051 -20.47 31.03 2.77
CA GLY A 1051 -19.98 32.35 3.21
C GLY A 1051 -19.21 32.33 4.52
N GLU A 1052 -18.90 33.53 5.03
CA GLU A 1052 -18.11 33.74 6.24
C GLU A 1052 -18.87 33.34 7.52
N ILE A 1053 -18.15 32.71 8.45
CA ILE A 1053 -18.60 32.46 9.82
C ILE A 1053 -18.33 33.75 10.62
N VAL A 1054 -19.35 34.35 11.22
CA VAL A 1054 -19.19 35.54 12.07
C VAL A 1054 -19.97 35.36 13.36
N SER A 1055 -19.30 35.46 14.50
CA SER A 1055 -19.90 35.43 15.84
C SER A 1055 -19.45 36.60 16.70
N SER A 1056 -19.87 36.61 17.97
CA SER A 1056 -19.42 37.61 18.95
C SER A 1056 -17.96 37.42 19.38
N GLU A 1057 -17.42 36.21 19.27
CA GLU A 1057 -16.08 35.84 19.75
C GLU A 1057 -15.08 35.62 18.62
N ALA A 1058 -15.52 35.25 17.42
CA ALA A 1058 -14.66 34.83 16.32
C ALA A 1058 -15.24 35.11 14.92
N GLY A 1059 -14.37 35.15 13.91
CA GLY A 1059 -14.78 35.26 12.50
C GLY A 1059 -13.80 34.58 11.55
N SER A 1060 -14.28 33.90 10.51
CA SER A 1060 -13.42 33.19 9.55
C SER A 1060 -14.18 32.78 8.28
N ASP A 1061 -13.46 32.67 7.17
CA ASP A 1061 -13.92 32.04 5.92
C ASP A 1061 -13.48 30.57 5.76
N ALA A 1062 -12.86 29.99 6.79
CA ALA A 1062 -12.31 28.64 6.76
C ALA A 1062 -13.36 27.53 6.65
N GLU A 1063 -12.96 26.41 6.06
CA GLU A 1063 -13.71 25.15 6.12
C GLU A 1063 -13.82 24.66 7.58
N LEU A 1064 -12.78 24.86 8.39
CA LEU A 1064 -12.76 24.57 9.83
C LEU A 1064 -11.72 25.47 10.52
N ALA A 1065 -12.04 26.00 11.71
CA ALA A 1065 -11.07 26.71 12.54
C ALA A 1065 -11.20 26.35 14.03
N VAL A 1066 -10.10 26.50 14.78
CA VAL A 1066 -10.06 26.29 16.23
C VAL A 1066 -9.28 27.43 16.91
N LEU A 1067 -9.89 28.11 17.88
CA LEU A 1067 -9.23 29.10 18.73
C LEU A 1067 -9.06 28.54 20.15
N ARG A 1068 -7.85 28.57 20.72
CA ARG A 1068 -7.60 28.21 22.12
C ARG A 1068 -7.37 29.45 22.96
N LEU A 1069 -8.27 29.69 23.91
CA LEU A 1069 -8.29 30.85 24.77
C LEU A 1069 -7.96 30.48 26.23
N ARG A 1070 -7.05 31.20 26.86
CA ARG A 1070 -6.74 31.07 28.29
C ARG A 1070 -7.08 32.39 28.98
N ARG A 1071 -8.08 32.39 29.86
CA ARG A 1071 -8.62 33.61 30.52
C ARG A 1071 -9.02 34.70 29.50
N GLY A 1072 -9.52 34.28 28.34
CA GLY A 1072 -9.89 35.17 27.24
C GLY A 1072 -8.75 35.64 26.33
N GLU A 1073 -7.48 35.30 26.61
CA GLU A 1073 -6.35 35.57 25.71
C GLU A 1073 -6.14 34.41 24.73
N VAL A 1074 -5.97 34.69 23.44
CA VAL A 1074 -5.66 33.67 22.42
C VAL A 1074 -4.22 33.19 22.60
N ILE A 1075 -4.05 31.92 22.99
CA ILE A 1075 -2.73 31.30 23.22
C ILE A 1075 -2.31 30.36 22.09
N ALA A 1076 -3.26 29.82 21.34
CA ALA A 1076 -3.03 29.05 20.13
C ALA A 1076 -4.25 29.12 19.21
N TRP A 1077 -4.06 28.86 17.92
CA TRP A 1077 -5.16 28.75 16.96
C TRP A 1077 -4.79 27.90 15.75
N VAL A 1078 -5.81 27.44 15.02
CA VAL A 1078 -5.75 26.63 13.81
C VAL A 1078 -6.79 27.17 12.80
N LEU A 1079 -6.37 27.32 11.55
CA LEU A 1079 -7.14 27.71 10.38
C LEU A 1079 -7.01 26.59 9.34
N VAL A 1080 -8.12 26.09 8.79
CA VAL A 1080 -8.13 25.00 7.80
C VAL A 1080 -8.87 25.44 6.54
N GLY A 1081 -8.16 25.50 5.42
CA GLY A 1081 -8.74 25.87 4.12
C GLY A 1081 -9.39 27.26 4.07
N GLY A 1082 -8.88 28.25 4.82
CA GLY A 1082 -9.42 29.63 4.84
C GLY A 1082 -8.40 30.68 4.44
N THR A 1083 -8.83 31.93 4.24
CA THR A 1083 -7.95 33.09 4.07
C THR A 1083 -7.78 33.88 5.36
N PHE A 1084 -8.68 33.83 6.34
CA PHE A 1084 -8.53 34.62 7.56
C PHE A 1084 -9.10 34.01 8.85
N LEU A 1085 -8.57 34.50 9.98
CA LEU A 1085 -9.11 34.25 11.31
C LEU A 1085 -9.11 35.53 12.14
N ASP A 1086 -10.28 35.86 12.69
CA ASP A 1086 -10.52 36.91 13.67
C ASP A 1086 -10.84 36.31 15.04
N CYS A 1087 -10.45 37.01 16.10
CA CYS A 1087 -11.02 36.83 17.43
C CYS A 1087 -11.43 38.20 17.98
N ARG A 1088 -12.68 38.35 18.42
CA ARG A 1088 -13.28 39.62 18.89
C ARG A 1088 -13.04 40.82 17.97
N ARG A 1089 -13.08 40.59 16.65
CA ARG A 1089 -12.79 41.55 15.56
C ARG A 1089 -11.32 41.96 15.40
N ASP A 1090 -10.39 41.36 16.14
CA ASP A 1090 -8.96 41.47 15.86
C ASP A 1090 -8.50 40.37 14.89
N ARG A 1091 -7.95 40.79 13.74
CA ARG A 1091 -7.37 39.92 12.71
C ARG A 1091 -6.11 39.23 13.23
N LEU A 1092 -6.24 37.95 13.56
CA LEU A 1092 -5.14 37.09 14.02
C LEU A 1092 -4.24 36.70 12.85
N ILE A 1093 -4.85 36.32 11.71
CA ILE A 1093 -4.16 36.09 10.44
C ILE A 1093 -5.04 36.47 9.24
N GLN A 1094 -4.39 37.03 8.22
CA GLN A 1094 -4.83 37.12 6.82
C GLN A 1094 -3.80 36.38 5.96
N LEU A 1095 -4.26 35.52 5.07
CA LEU A 1095 -3.50 34.90 3.98
C LEU A 1095 -3.88 35.61 2.68
N GLU A 1096 -2.89 35.86 1.83
CA GLU A 1096 -3.04 36.49 0.52
C GLU A 1096 -2.80 35.47 -0.59
N GLY A 1097 -3.39 35.69 -1.76
CA GLY A 1097 -3.26 34.80 -2.92
C GLY A 1097 -4.22 33.60 -2.92
N GLY A 1098 -4.77 33.22 -1.76
CA GLY A 1098 -5.90 32.30 -1.65
C GLY A 1098 -5.92 31.53 -0.33
N ALA A 1099 -6.86 30.60 -0.21
CA ALA A 1099 -7.06 29.81 0.99
C ALA A 1099 -5.89 28.87 1.30
N GLY A 1100 -5.66 28.60 2.59
CA GLY A 1100 -4.63 27.69 3.06
C GLY A 1100 -4.87 27.23 4.50
N ASN A 1101 -3.91 26.47 5.01
CA ASN A 1101 -3.88 26.03 6.40
C ASN A 1101 -2.87 26.87 7.18
N ALA A 1102 -3.22 27.28 8.38
CA ALA A 1102 -2.29 27.99 9.26
C ALA A 1102 -2.53 27.60 10.72
N MET A 1103 -1.48 27.61 11.53
CA MET A 1103 -1.60 27.41 12.98
C MET A 1103 -0.55 28.19 13.75
N PHE A 1104 -0.93 28.70 14.91
CA PHE A 1104 -0.04 29.38 15.83
C PHE A 1104 -0.08 28.70 17.21
N ALA A 1105 1.09 28.44 17.79
CA ALA A 1105 1.25 28.01 19.18
C ALA A 1105 2.70 28.21 19.66
N ASP A 1106 2.89 28.43 20.96
CA ASP A 1106 4.22 28.58 21.60
C ASP A 1106 5.15 29.59 20.87
N GLY A 1107 4.56 30.66 20.30
CA GLY A 1107 5.27 31.71 19.56
C GLY A 1107 5.72 31.32 18.14
N ARG A 1108 5.33 30.15 17.64
CA ARG A 1108 5.60 29.65 16.28
C ARG A 1108 4.33 29.72 15.43
N LEU A 1109 4.50 30.06 14.16
CA LEU A 1109 3.45 30.09 13.13
C LEU A 1109 3.85 29.12 12.02
N SER A 1110 3.01 28.12 11.76
CA SER A 1110 3.12 27.19 10.62
C SER A 1110 2.04 27.55 9.60
N ILE A 1111 2.38 27.56 8.30
CA ILE A 1111 1.44 27.82 7.19
C ILE A 1111 1.71 26.81 6.07
N SER A 1112 0.66 26.33 5.42
CA SER A 1112 0.72 25.51 4.21
C SER A 1112 -0.47 25.80 3.27
N GLY A 1113 -0.43 25.25 2.06
CA GLY A 1113 -1.44 25.48 1.01
C GLY A 1113 -0.92 26.18 -0.24
N ARG A 1114 -1.55 25.89 -1.38
CA ARG A 1114 -1.43 26.68 -2.63
C ARG A 1114 -2.84 27.24 -2.88
N PRO A 1115 -3.02 28.57 -2.95
CA PRO A 1115 -2.13 29.51 -3.62
C PRO A 1115 -1.54 30.61 -2.70
N VAL A 1116 -1.40 30.37 -1.39
CA VAL A 1116 -0.90 31.36 -0.41
C VAL A 1116 0.42 32.00 -0.87
N THR A 1117 0.41 33.31 -1.14
CA THR A 1117 1.56 34.08 -1.63
C THR A 1117 2.21 34.93 -0.56
N SER A 1118 1.44 35.46 0.39
CA SER A 1118 1.92 36.20 1.56
C SER A 1118 0.91 36.12 2.71
N PHE A 1119 1.22 36.71 3.86
CA PHE A 1119 0.32 36.75 5.00
C PHE A 1119 0.58 37.98 5.89
N THR A 1120 -0.45 38.42 6.61
CA THR A 1120 -0.34 39.34 7.75
C THR A 1120 -0.82 38.62 9.00
N ALA A 1121 -0.04 38.61 10.08
CA ALA A 1121 -0.43 37.98 11.33
C ALA A 1121 -0.16 38.87 12.54
N ARG A 1122 -1.07 38.86 13.52
CA ARG A 1122 -0.94 39.51 14.84
C ARG A 1122 -0.85 38.46 15.96
N PRO A 1123 0.30 37.79 16.15
CA PRO A 1123 0.49 36.97 17.34
C PRO A 1123 0.67 37.85 18.58
N GLY A 1124 0.12 37.43 19.72
CA GLY A 1124 0.19 38.13 21.01
C GLY A 1124 1.57 38.11 21.68
N GLY A 1125 2.66 38.34 20.93
CA GLY A 1125 4.02 38.31 21.48
C GLY A 1125 5.15 38.51 20.46
N ARG A 1126 6.39 38.62 20.97
CA ARG A 1126 7.61 38.81 20.15
C ARG A 1126 7.86 37.62 19.21
N LEU A 1127 7.66 37.85 17.92
CA LEU A 1127 7.96 36.90 16.84
C LEU A 1127 9.46 36.59 16.70
N LYS A 1128 9.77 35.30 16.51
CA LYS A 1128 10.93 34.83 15.74
C LYS A 1128 10.40 34.14 14.48
N TYR A 1129 10.73 34.68 13.31
CA TYR A 1129 10.49 34.00 12.04
C TYR A 1129 11.68 33.08 11.70
N THR A 1130 11.41 31.98 11.02
CA THR A 1130 12.43 31.12 10.39
C THR A 1130 11.83 30.56 9.10
N VAL A 1131 12.51 30.74 7.97
CA VAL A 1131 12.02 30.39 6.62
C VAL A 1131 13.01 29.42 5.98
N VAL A 1132 12.60 28.17 5.76
CA VAL A 1132 13.44 27.06 5.22
C VAL A 1132 12.52 25.99 4.58
N HIS A 1133 12.57 25.62 3.30
CA HIS A 1133 13.19 26.21 2.09
C HIS A 1133 12.07 26.38 1.01
N GLY A 1134 12.21 27.19 -0.04
CA GLY A 1134 13.22 28.20 -0.32
C GLY A 1134 13.26 28.56 -1.83
N THR A 1135 12.77 29.70 -2.29
CA THR A 1135 12.15 30.82 -1.55
C THR A 1135 11.41 31.75 -2.52
N PRO A 1136 10.28 32.41 -2.15
CA PRO A 1136 9.97 33.73 -2.67
C PRO A 1136 11.09 34.71 -2.29
N VAL A 1137 11.36 35.72 -3.12
CA VAL A 1137 12.50 36.62 -2.89
C VAL A 1137 12.33 37.37 -1.56
N ALA A 1138 13.25 37.18 -0.63
CA ALA A 1138 13.15 37.74 0.71
C ALA A 1138 13.44 39.25 0.73
N THR A 1139 12.81 39.98 1.65
CA THR A 1139 13.41 41.17 2.26
C THR A 1139 12.97 41.31 3.72
N HIS A 1140 13.88 41.78 4.56
CA HIS A 1140 13.70 41.92 6.01
C HIS A 1140 13.54 43.39 6.41
N ARG A 1141 12.71 43.63 7.44
CA ARG A 1141 12.66 44.80 8.36
C ARG A 1141 12.49 46.21 7.78
N SER A 1142 11.35 46.80 8.15
CA SER A 1142 11.19 48.21 8.57
C SER A 1142 11.95 49.30 7.79
N GLY A 1143 11.36 49.73 6.66
CA GLY A 1143 11.71 50.94 5.92
C GLY A 1143 10.77 51.11 4.71
N PRO A 1144 10.44 52.34 4.27
CA PRO A 1144 9.63 52.54 3.07
C PRO A 1144 10.49 52.32 1.80
N GLU A 1145 9.89 51.67 0.79
CA GLU A 1145 10.40 51.49 -0.58
C GLU A 1145 11.74 50.73 -0.76
N TRP A 1146 11.68 49.43 -1.11
CA TRP A 1146 12.44 48.89 -2.27
C TRP A 1146 11.96 47.51 -2.74
N SER A 1147 12.39 47.10 -3.96
CA SER A 1147 11.88 45.94 -4.72
C SER A 1147 12.98 44.93 -5.11
N PRO A 1148 12.70 43.62 -5.26
CA PRO A 1148 13.70 42.64 -5.74
C PRO A 1148 13.24 41.73 -6.92
N THR A 1149 14.13 40.89 -7.46
CA THR A 1149 14.00 40.23 -8.80
C THR A 1149 14.27 38.70 -8.87
N ALA A 1150 13.20 37.91 -9.13
CA ALA A 1150 13.06 36.65 -9.95
C ALA A 1150 13.95 35.37 -9.70
N PRO A 1151 13.68 34.17 -10.31
CA PRO A 1151 12.62 33.19 -9.91
C PRO A 1151 13.03 31.66 -9.92
N LEU A 1152 12.21 30.70 -9.39
CA LEU A 1152 11.98 29.28 -9.82
C LEU A 1152 11.11 28.43 -8.81
N VAL A 1153 10.95 27.09 -8.97
CA VAL A 1153 9.69 26.30 -8.69
C VAL A 1153 9.80 25.13 -7.62
N PRO A 1154 8.87 24.12 -7.39
CA PRO A 1154 8.39 23.81 -6.00
C PRO A 1154 8.28 22.32 -5.49
N ARG A 1155 8.02 22.15 -4.16
CA ARG A 1155 7.70 20.92 -3.35
C ARG A 1155 8.89 19.94 -3.14
N PRO A 1156 9.02 19.25 -1.97
CA PRO A 1156 7.96 18.76 -1.05
C PRO A 1156 7.83 19.51 0.29
N VAL A 1157 6.84 19.08 1.09
CA VAL A 1157 6.57 19.57 2.46
C VAL A 1157 7.70 19.22 3.41
N LEU A 1158 8.09 20.19 4.25
CA LEU A 1158 9.09 20.05 5.32
C LEU A 1158 8.46 20.45 6.65
N THR A 1159 8.67 19.63 7.67
CA THR A 1159 8.31 19.91 9.07
C THR A 1159 9.59 20.24 9.85
N TRP A 1160 9.53 21.22 10.76
CA TRP A 1160 10.66 21.74 11.57
C TRP A 1160 10.27 21.86 13.04
#